data_AF-A0A952HIC2-F1
#
_entry.id   AF-A0A952HIC2-F1
#
_cell.length_a   1.000
_cell.length_b   1.000
_cell.length_c   1.000
_cell.angle_alpha   90.00
_cell.angle_beta   90.00
_cell.angle_gamma   90.00
#
_symmetry.space_group_name_H-M   'P 1'
#
loop_
_entity.id
_entity.type
_entity.pdbx_description
1 polymer ?
#
loop_
_entity_poly.entity_id
_entity_poly.type
_entity_poly.pdbx_seq_one_letter_code
_entity_poly.pdbx_strand_id
1 'polypeptide(L)'
;IARRVLRRMVGHLVVDATPEKLGPAIERLRAPDDSEGHGARLNLNLLGEAVLGEKEAERRLEGTRALLARDDVDYVSIKVSSIASQLSMWAFDETVERVVDRLTPLYELAAASPTPKFINLDMEEYRDLDLTMAVFTTILSKPQLLGLEAGIVLQAYLPDALDAMQTLTEWATQRRVAGGAPVKVRVVKGANLAMERVDATIHGWPLATYGTKQSTDANYKRVLDWSLTPEHTDAVKIGVAGHNLFDIAYAWLLASRRGVTDRIDFEMLLGMATAQAEAVKRTVGGLLLYTPVVDPREFDVAISYLIRRLEENASPENFMSAVFELASDTELFEREKQRFLASVAELEADGGPRGAAPVPNRQQDRTREWEEASAPSFTRPPAPEAATAQAEGLTSVVLGLTRGSGGMEVPTESGAFSNAPDTDPSRAANRAWGRRILSRSADSAIGVDTITAAVVDDPARLDAIMEGVANAGGEWGRRSGHDRATLLDRAGHALEANRDRLIEVMAAETGKTIAEADPEVSEAVDFAHYYATRARELDAVQGARFIPAALTVVAPPWNFPVAIPAGSVLAALAAGSGVIIKPAPQARRSAAVMVEALWEAGIPRQLLALVDVAENELGRQLIADPRVNRVILTGSYDTAKLFRSWRPDLPLLAETSGKNAIIVTPSADYDLAVSDIVKSAFGHAGQKCSAASLVILVGSAATSERFRNQLVDAVTSLRVGYPQDPVAQMGPLIEPASGKLLHALTTLGAGEEWLVEPRRLDGSGRLWSPGVRTGVQPGSYFHLTEFFGPVLGIMTARDLEEAIRFQNAVEYGLTAGLHSLDSDELALWLDTVEAGNLYVNRGVTGAIVRRQPFGGWKRSSVGAGAKAGGPNYLLGLGTWVPEAGHSSSSLHLRGLEPRVTQLIESGQSSMDYPSFDLVRRSALSDAIAVATEYHRVTDVSALGVERNLFRYRPVPVAIRLSEGSSLPELLRVMAAATVARAPFTVSTPARLPKGMLAVLREREVEVVVESDAHWLSRVRSRRITAHRIRLIGGDPAALAAALGGTPDVAVHSGPVTPSGRIEVLTFLHEQAISITNHRFGNPTHLSDEVL
;
A
#
# COMPACT_ATOMS: atom_id res chain seq x y z
N ILE A 1 14.01 -30.22 16.93
CA ILE A 1 12.90 -31.11 17.39
C ILE A 1 11.61 -30.82 16.62
N ALA A 2 11.15 -29.56 16.56
CA ALA A 2 9.96 -29.14 15.81
C ALA A 2 9.89 -29.68 14.36
N ARG A 3 10.93 -29.46 13.53
CA ARG A 3 11.00 -30.03 12.16
C ARG A 3 10.75 -31.54 12.09
N ARG A 4 11.23 -32.30 13.08
CA ARG A 4 11.07 -33.77 13.14
C ARG A 4 9.63 -34.16 13.49
N VAL A 5 9.01 -33.45 14.43
CA VAL A 5 7.60 -33.66 14.81
C VAL A 5 6.69 -33.33 13.63
N LEU A 6 6.92 -32.19 12.98
CA LEU A 6 6.13 -31.74 11.83
C LEU A 6 6.26 -32.73 10.67
N ARG A 7 7.49 -33.13 10.29
CA ARG A 7 7.72 -34.21 9.31
C ARG A 7 6.97 -35.50 9.64
N ARG A 8 6.86 -35.87 10.92
CA ARG A 8 6.10 -37.07 11.33
C ARG A 8 4.59 -36.87 11.19
N MET A 9 4.07 -35.69 11.48
CA MET A 9 2.64 -35.38 11.38
C MET A 9 2.15 -35.30 9.92
N VAL A 10 2.92 -34.66 9.04
CA VAL A 10 2.49 -34.36 7.66
C VAL A 10 3.26 -35.11 6.57
N GLY A 11 4.25 -35.94 6.93
CA GLY A 11 5.10 -36.65 5.96
C GLY A 11 4.39 -37.70 5.10
N HIS A 12 3.12 -38.02 5.39
CA HIS A 12 2.29 -38.86 4.52
C HIS A 12 1.62 -38.06 3.39
N LEU A 13 1.66 -36.72 3.46
CA LEU A 13 1.06 -35.81 2.47
C LEU A 13 2.06 -35.32 1.43
N VAL A 14 3.37 -35.53 1.63
CA VAL A 14 4.44 -35.10 0.72
C VAL A 14 5.46 -36.22 0.56
N VAL A 15 5.87 -36.47 -0.68
CA VAL A 15 6.86 -37.48 -1.02
C VAL A 15 8.24 -36.86 -1.16
N ASP A 16 9.26 -37.58 -0.73
CA ASP A 16 10.66 -37.20 -0.88
C ASP A 16 11.08 -37.33 -2.36
N ALA A 17 11.55 -36.23 -2.96
CA ALA A 17 11.94 -36.18 -4.36
C ALA A 17 13.30 -36.84 -4.66
N THR A 18 14.05 -37.29 -3.64
CA THR A 18 15.35 -37.95 -3.86
C THR A 18 15.19 -39.29 -4.58
N PRO A 19 16.11 -39.65 -5.52
CA PRO A 19 15.99 -40.88 -6.30
C PRO A 19 15.82 -42.16 -5.45
N GLU A 20 16.49 -42.23 -4.30
CA GLU A 20 16.46 -43.39 -3.37
C GLU A 20 15.09 -43.61 -2.72
N LYS A 21 14.26 -42.55 -2.60
CA LYS A 21 12.96 -42.60 -1.91
C LYS A 21 11.79 -42.48 -2.87
N LEU A 22 11.96 -41.73 -3.96
CA LEU A 22 10.91 -41.46 -4.92
C LEU A 22 10.45 -42.72 -5.66
N GLY A 23 11.39 -43.52 -6.19
CA GLY A 23 11.05 -44.76 -6.93
C GLY A 23 10.22 -45.74 -6.10
N PRO A 24 10.68 -46.16 -4.91
CA PRO A 24 9.89 -47.04 -4.03
C PRO A 24 8.55 -46.45 -3.58
N ALA A 25 8.43 -45.12 -3.49
CA ALA A 25 7.16 -44.46 -3.17
C ALA A 25 6.19 -44.53 -4.37
N ILE A 26 6.67 -44.26 -5.58
CA ILE A 26 5.90 -44.38 -6.82
C ILE A 26 5.42 -45.82 -7.01
N GLU A 27 6.32 -46.80 -6.89
CA GLU A 27 5.97 -48.22 -6.99
C GLU A 27 4.88 -48.63 -6.01
N ARG A 28 4.98 -48.18 -4.75
CA ARG A 28 3.97 -48.47 -3.73
C ARG A 28 2.62 -47.83 -4.04
N LEU A 29 2.60 -46.57 -4.48
CA LEU A 29 1.35 -45.86 -4.76
C LEU A 29 0.68 -46.31 -6.07
N ARG A 30 1.44 -46.91 -6.99
CA ARG A 30 0.92 -47.51 -8.22
C ARG A 30 0.54 -48.98 -8.09
N ALA A 31 0.97 -49.63 -7.00
CA ALA A 31 0.71 -51.04 -6.79
C ALA A 31 -0.81 -51.31 -6.86
N PRO A 32 -1.24 -52.43 -7.44
CA PRO A 32 -2.65 -52.83 -7.39
C PRO A 32 -3.03 -53.15 -5.95
N ASP A 33 -3.99 -52.42 -5.41
CA ASP A 33 -4.41 -52.53 -4.01
C ASP A 33 -5.71 -53.36 -3.84
N ASP A 34 -6.33 -53.76 -4.95
CA ASP A 34 -7.60 -54.51 -4.98
C ASP A 34 -7.54 -55.80 -5.82
N SER A 35 -8.57 -56.64 -5.66
CA SER A 35 -8.72 -57.92 -6.37
C SER A 35 -9.03 -57.77 -7.86
N GLU A 36 -9.32 -56.55 -8.33
CA GLU A 36 -9.61 -56.24 -9.74
C GLU A 36 -8.39 -55.67 -10.49
N GLY A 37 -7.29 -55.40 -9.78
CA GLY A 37 -6.01 -55.03 -10.37
C GLY A 37 -5.83 -53.53 -10.64
N HIS A 38 -6.66 -52.65 -10.06
CA HIS A 38 -6.57 -51.21 -10.30
C HIS A 38 -5.47 -50.55 -9.45
N GLY A 39 -4.43 -50.01 -10.09
CA GLY A 39 -3.43 -49.11 -9.48
C GLY A 39 -3.81 -47.63 -9.64
N ALA A 40 -3.29 -46.73 -8.80
CA ALA A 40 -3.47 -45.29 -8.98
C ALA A 40 -2.46 -44.72 -9.98
N ARG A 41 -2.88 -43.75 -10.81
CA ARG A 41 -1.96 -42.89 -11.57
C ARG A 41 -1.51 -41.74 -10.66
N LEU A 42 -0.31 -41.21 -10.87
CA LEU A 42 0.25 -40.16 -10.01
C LEU A 42 0.50 -38.89 -10.80
N ASN A 43 -0.08 -37.78 -10.36
CA ASN A 43 0.26 -36.43 -10.83
C ASN A 43 1.35 -35.87 -9.91
N LEU A 44 2.61 -35.90 -10.35
CA LEU A 44 3.71 -35.37 -9.56
C LEU A 44 3.79 -33.85 -9.68
N ASN A 45 3.78 -33.15 -8.54
CA ASN A 45 4.05 -31.71 -8.49
C ASN A 45 5.29 -31.42 -7.64
N LEU A 46 6.33 -30.88 -8.26
CA LEU A 46 7.53 -30.45 -7.55
C LEU A 46 7.21 -29.20 -6.73
N LEU A 47 7.41 -29.28 -5.42
CA LEU A 47 7.44 -28.15 -4.50
C LEU A 47 8.88 -27.64 -4.34
N GLY A 48 9.02 -26.39 -3.93
CA GLY A 48 10.29 -25.70 -3.75
C GLY A 48 10.05 -24.23 -3.40
N GLU A 49 11.12 -23.47 -3.17
CA GLU A 49 11.06 -22.07 -2.73
C GLU A 49 10.19 -21.17 -3.63
N ALA A 50 9.79 -20.02 -3.09
CA ALA A 50 9.06 -19.01 -3.86
C ALA A 50 9.93 -18.52 -5.03
N VAL A 51 9.33 -18.42 -6.22
CA VAL A 51 10.01 -18.01 -7.45
C VAL A 51 10.09 -16.48 -7.50
N LEU A 52 11.06 -15.92 -6.78
CA LEU A 52 11.33 -14.47 -6.77
C LEU A 52 12.35 -14.04 -7.84
N GLY A 53 13.14 -14.98 -8.37
CA GLY A 53 14.15 -14.75 -9.39
C GLY A 53 14.30 -15.90 -10.40
N GLU A 54 15.20 -15.69 -11.36
CA GLU A 54 15.38 -16.56 -12.52
C GLU A 54 16.10 -17.86 -12.21
N LYS A 55 17.00 -17.89 -11.22
CA LYS A 55 17.71 -19.13 -10.86
C LYS A 55 16.77 -20.11 -10.20
N GLU A 56 15.89 -19.63 -9.32
CA GLU A 56 14.81 -20.45 -8.76
C GLU A 56 13.91 -20.98 -9.89
N ALA A 57 13.47 -20.09 -10.79
CA ALA A 57 12.61 -20.46 -11.90
C ALA A 57 13.22 -21.57 -12.79
N GLU A 58 14.51 -21.43 -13.10
CA GLU A 58 15.27 -22.43 -13.86
C GLU A 58 15.44 -23.74 -13.09
N ARG A 59 15.71 -23.69 -11.77
CA ARG A 59 15.78 -24.89 -10.92
C ARG A 59 14.45 -25.64 -10.91
N ARG A 60 13.32 -24.93 -10.79
CA ARG A 60 11.99 -25.55 -10.83
C ARG A 60 11.74 -26.22 -12.18
N LEU A 61 12.06 -25.54 -13.28
CA LEU A 61 11.88 -26.07 -14.63
C LEU A 61 12.73 -27.32 -14.87
N GLU A 62 14.02 -27.28 -14.54
CA GLU A 62 14.92 -28.42 -14.73
C GLU A 62 14.59 -29.57 -13.78
N GLY A 63 14.18 -29.28 -12.54
CA GLY A 63 13.69 -30.30 -11.60
C GLY A 63 12.45 -31.03 -12.14
N THR A 64 11.48 -30.30 -12.71
CA THR A 64 10.31 -30.91 -13.35
C THR A 64 10.69 -31.69 -14.61
N ARG A 65 11.64 -31.18 -15.41
CA ARG A 65 12.17 -31.91 -16.57
C ARG A 65 12.82 -33.23 -16.16
N ALA A 66 13.62 -33.23 -15.11
CA ALA A 66 14.26 -34.42 -14.58
C ALA A 66 13.23 -35.44 -14.06
N LEU A 67 12.15 -34.99 -13.42
CA LEU A 67 11.03 -35.86 -13.04
C LEU A 67 10.35 -36.48 -14.26
N LEU A 68 10.03 -35.66 -15.27
CA LEU A 68 9.33 -36.09 -16.48
C LEU A 68 10.17 -37.07 -17.33
N ALA A 69 11.49 -36.94 -17.30
CA ALA A 69 12.41 -37.82 -18.03
C ALA A 69 12.49 -39.24 -17.47
N ARG A 70 11.97 -39.50 -16.26
CA ARG A 70 11.99 -40.85 -15.66
C ARG A 70 10.95 -41.76 -16.34
N ASP A 71 11.28 -43.03 -16.50
CA ASP A 71 10.37 -44.02 -17.10
C ASP A 71 9.14 -44.32 -16.22
N ASP A 72 9.27 -44.19 -14.90
CA ASP A 72 8.23 -44.44 -13.90
C ASP A 72 7.33 -43.21 -13.61
N VAL A 73 7.47 -42.14 -14.39
CA VAL A 73 6.68 -40.90 -14.27
C VAL A 73 5.98 -40.58 -15.59
N ASP A 74 4.65 -40.47 -15.57
CA ASP A 74 3.84 -40.26 -16.77
C ASP A 74 2.99 -38.99 -16.68
N TYR A 75 2.95 -38.32 -15.53
CA TYR A 75 2.19 -37.08 -15.34
C TYR A 75 2.93 -36.12 -14.40
N VAL A 76 3.15 -34.89 -14.85
CA VAL A 76 3.65 -33.78 -14.03
C VAL A 76 2.73 -32.56 -14.10
N SER A 77 2.66 -31.79 -13.02
CA SER A 77 2.04 -30.46 -13.01
C SER A 77 3.07 -29.36 -12.77
N ILE A 78 2.90 -28.23 -13.44
CA ILE A 78 3.75 -27.05 -13.28
C ILE A 78 2.94 -25.78 -13.49
N LYS A 79 3.34 -24.67 -12.85
CA LYS A 79 2.70 -23.36 -13.00
C LYS A 79 3.55 -22.45 -13.89
N VAL A 80 2.89 -21.53 -14.59
CA VAL A 80 3.59 -20.47 -15.34
C VAL A 80 4.45 -19.60 -14.41
N SER A 81 3.93 -19.23 -13.24
CA SER A 81 4.65 -18.47 -12.22
C SER A 81 5.84 -19.23 -11.61
N SER A 82 5.93 -20.55 -11.78
CA SER A 82 7.07 -21.34 -11.31
C SER A 82 8.25 -21.37 -12.29
N ILE A 83 8.05 -20.99 -13.57
CA ILE A 83 9.09 -21.11 -14.62
C ILE A 83 9.61 -19.77 -15.13
N ALA A 84 8.96 -18.68 -14.75
CA ALA A 84 9.44 -17.33 -14.96
C ALA A 84 9.09 -16.50 -13.74
N SER A 85 10.09 -15.81 -13.18
CA SER A 85 9.87 -14.90 -12.08
C SER A 85 9.30 -13.57 -12.60
N GLN A 86 8.73 -12.79 -11.67
CA GLN A 86 8.57 -11.35 -11.88
C GLN A 86 7.68 -10.98 -13.10
N LEU A 87 6.63 -11.77 -13.32
CA LEU A 87 5.71 -11.62 -14.45
C LEU A 87 4.94 -10.29 -14.41
N SER A 88 5.01 -9.52 -15.51
CA SER A 88 4.29 -8.25 -15.66
C SER A 88 3.10 -8.41 -16.59
N MET A 89 1.89 -8.16 -16.09
CA MET A 89 0.67 -8.20 -16.91
C MET A 89 0.58 -7.02 -17.89
N TRP A 90 1.36 -5.96 -17.69
CA TRP A 90 1.51 -4.88 -18.67
C TRP A 90 2.34 -5.31 -19.90
N ALA A 91 3.16 -6.37 -19.77
CA ALA A 91 3.94 -7.02 -20.82
C ALA A 91 3.38 -8.40 -21.17
N PHE A 92 2.06 -8.50 -21.30
CA PHE A 92 1.38 -9.79 -21.42
C PHE A 92 1.93 -10.62 -22.59
N ASP A 93 2.08 -10.03 -23.78
CA ASP A 93 2.51 -10.77 -24.97
C ASP A 93 3.97 -11.23 -24.86
N GLU A 94 4.88 -10.36 -24.39
CA GLU A 94 6.30 -10.71 -24.15
C GLU A 94 6.43 -11.75 -23.04
N THR A 95 5.56 -11.68 -22.04
CA THR A 95 5.50 -12.67 -20.96
C THR A 95 5.04 -14.03 -21.49
N VAL A 96 4.00 -14.06 -22.34
CA VAL A 96 3.56 -15.28 -23.02
C VAL A 96 4.71 -15.86 -23.84
N GLU A 97 5.35 -15.07 -24.70
CA GLU A 97 6.47 -15.51 -25.55
C GLU A 97 7.60 -16.12 -24.73
N ARG A 98 8.05 -15.40 -23.69
CA ARG A 98 9.11 -15.86 -22.79
C ARG A 98 8.78 -17.18 -22.10
N VAL A 99 7.54 -17.34 -21.62
CA VAL A 99 7.08 -18.55 -20.94
C VAL A 99 6.96 -19.71 -21.94
N VAL A 100 6.43 -19.45 -23.13
CA VAL A 100 6.33 -20.42 -24.24
C VAL A 100 7.72 -20.95 -24.60
N ASP A 101 8.70 -20.07 -24.78
CA ASP A 101 10.07 -20.46 -25.14
C ASP A 101 10.70 -21.37 -24.10
N ARG A 102 10.47 -21.09 -22.81
CA ARG A 102 11.01 -21.90 -21.71
C ARG A 102 10.33 -23.25 -21.54
N LEU A 103 9.01 -23.30 -21.75
CA LEU A 103 8.25 -24.54 -21.58
C LEU A 103 8.33 -25.45 -22.80
N THR A 104 8.54 -24.91 -24.01
CA THR A 104 8.56 -25.71 -25.24
C THR A 104 9.48 -26.94 -25.15
N PRO A 105 10.74 -26.85 -24.66
CA PRO A 105 11.61 -28.03 -24.52
C PRO A 105 11.05 -29.13 -23.60
N LEU A 106 10.29 -28.77 -22.56
CA LEU A 106 9.64 -29.74 -21.67
C LEU A 106 8.52 -30.49 -22.41
N TYR A 107 7.74 -29.78 -23.24
CA TYR A 107 6.70 -30.39 -24.06
C TYR A 107 7.27 -31.24 -25.21
N GLU A 108 8.37 -30.83 -25.82
CA GLU A 108 9.07 -31.63 -26.82
C GLU A 108 9.65 -32.92 -26.23
N LEU A 109 10.17 -32.87 -24.98
CA LEU A 109 10.55 -34.07 -24.23
C LEU A 109 9.37 -35.03 -24.03
N ALA A 110 8.20 -34.49 -23.67
CA ALA A 110 6.99 -35.31 -23.52
C ALA A 110 6.56 -35.95 -24.85
N ALA A 111 6.59 -35.19 -25.95
CA ALA A 111 6.18 -35.66 -27.28
C ALA A 111 7.15 -36.70 -27.87
N ALA A 112 8.44 -36.58 -27.59
CA ALA A 112 9.47 -37.51 -28.08
C ALA A 112 9.62 -38.78 -27.22
N SER A 113 8.99 -38.83 -26.05
CA SER A 113 9.13 -39.94 -25.11
C SER A 113 8.48 -41.22 -25.64
N PRO A 114 9.14 -42.40 -25.50
CA PRO A 114 8.57 -43.68 -25.92
C PRO A 114 7.39 -44.12 -25.04
N THR A 115 7.37 -43.68 -23.78
CA THR A 115 6.22 -43.84 -22.89
C THR A 115 5.34 -42.60 -22.96
N PRO A 116 4.00 -42.72 -22.99
CA PRO A 116 3.10 -41.56 -22.95
C PRO A 116 3.39 -40.69 -21.72
N LYS A 117 3.66 -39.40 -21.95
CA LYS A 117 3.87 -38.40 -20.89
C LYS A 117 2.78 -37.35 -20.97
N PHE A 118 2.44 -36.79 -19.81
CA PHE A 118 1.41 -35.78 -19.67
C PHE A 118 1.93 -34.60 -18.85
N ILE A 119 1.74 -33.39 -19.37
CA ILE A 119 2.07 -32.14 -18.67
C ILE A 119 0.78 -31.39 -18.43
N ASN A 120 0.56 -30.96 -17.19
CA ASN A 120 -0.55 -30.09 -16.83
C ASN A 120 -0.09 -28.72 -16.35
N LEU A 121 -0.68 -27.66 -16.90
CA LEU A 121 -0.49 -26.29 -16.40
C LEU A 121 -1.46 -26.00 -15.26
N ASP A 122 -0.92 -25.79 -14.06
CA ASP A 122 -1.67 -25.39 -12.87
C ASP A 122 -1.90 -23.86 -12.88
N MET A 123 -3.01 -23.41 -12.28
CA MET A 123 -3.35 -21.99 -12.07
C MET A 123 -3.57 -21.71 -10.58
N GLU A 124 -3.15 -20.54 -10.12
CA GLU A 124 -3.39 -20.09 -8.73
C GLU A 124 -4.19 -18.79 -8.67
N GLU A 125 -3.65 -17.70 -9.21
CA GLU A 125 -4.22 -16.35 -9.07
C GLU A 125 -5.11 -15.97 -10.26
N TYR A 126 -6.06 -15.05 -10.07
CA TYR A 126 -6.94 -14.60 -11.16
C TYR A 126 -6.16 -14.05 -12.37
N ARG A 127 -5.08 -13.30 -12.12
CA ARG A 127 -4.21 -12.76 -13.17
C ARG A 127 -3.54 -13.83 -14.04
N ASP A 128 -3.46 -15.08 -13.57
CA ASP A 128 -2.82 -16.17 -14.30
C ASP A 128 -3.75 -16.81 -15.34
N LEU A 129 -5.07 -16.57 -15.30
CA LEU A 129 -6.07 -17.24 -16.15
C LEU A 129 -5.76 -17.02 -17.64
N ASP A 130 -5.82 -15.77 -18.09
CA ASP A 130 -5.54 -15.38 -19.48
C ASP A 130 -4.13 -15.79 -19.90
N LEU A 131 -3.15 -15.57 -19.02
CA LEU A 131 -1.74 -15.86 -19.31
C LEU A 131 -1.52 -17.36 -19.54
N THR A 132 -2.05 -18.20 -18.65
CA THR A 132 -1.90 -19.65 -18.73
C THR A 132 -2.62 -20.22 -19.94
N MET A 133 -3.80 -19.70 -20.28
CA MET A 133 -4.52 -20.08 -21.50
C MET A 133 -3.74 -19.70 -22.78
N ALA A 134 -3.21 -18.49 -22.85
CA ALA A 134 -2.42 -18.03 -23.99
C ALA A 134 -1.14 -18.86 -24.17
N VAL A 135 -0.42 -19.16 -23.08
CA VAL A 135 0.77 -20.03 -23.09
C VAL A 135 0.41 -21.44 -23.55
N PHE A 136 -0.64 -22.04 -22.97
CA PHE A 136 -1.08 -23.41 -23.26
C PHE A 136 -1.42 -23.59 -24.74
N THR A 137 -2.27 -22.71 -25.26
CA THR A 137 -2.73 -22.76 -26.66
C THR A 137 -1.59 -22.50 -27.64
N THR A 138 -0.71 -21.53 -27.35
CA THR A 138 0.44 -21.22 -28.21
C THR A 138 1.44 -22.38 -28.30
N ILE A 139 1.74 -23.06 -27.19
CA ILE A 139 2.64 -24.23 -27.20
C ILE A 139 2.02 -25.35 -28.04
N LEU A 140 0.76 -25.72 -27.77
CA LEU A 140 0.13 -26.90 -28.39
C LEU A 140 -0.34 -26.67 -29.84
N SER A 141 -0.32 -25.42 -30.32
CA SER A 141 -0.48 -25.08 -31.73
C SER A 141 0.80 -25.27 -32.56
N LYS A 142 1.96 -25.53 -31.94
CA LYS A 142 3.21 -25.84 -32.68
C LYS A 142 3.08 -27.16 -33.44
N PRO A 143 3.48 -27.24 -34.73
CA PRO A 143 3.29 -28.44 -35.55
C PRO A 143 3.88 -29.73 -34.94
N GLN A 144 5.05 -29.64 -34.31
CA GLN A 144 5.70 -30.79 -33.68
C GLN A 144 5.01 -31.30 -32.40
N LEU A 145 4.07 -30.52 -31.84
CA LEU A 145 3.30 -30.86 -30.65
C LEU A 145 1.83 -31.17 -30.95
N LEU A 146 1.44 -31.24 -32.22
CA LEU A 146 0.05 -31.45 -32.65
C LEU A 146 -0.53 -32.78 -32.11
N GLY A 147 0.31 -33.82 -32.02
CA GLY A 147 -0.07 -35.15 -31.50
C GLY A 147 0.05 -35.31 -29.99
N LEU A 148 0.55 -34.31 -29.24
CA LEU A 148 0.74 -34.42 -27.79
C LEU A 148 -0.56 -34.11 -27.03
N GLU A 149 -0.97 -34.99 -26.13
CA GLU A 149 -2.03 -34.70 -25.17
C GLU A 149 -1.45 -33.99 -23.94
N ALA A 150 -2.05 -32.89 -23.52
CA ALA A 150 -1.63 -32.12 -22.34
C ALA A 150 -2.84 -31.45 -21.68
N GLY A 151 -2.63 -30.94 -20.46
CA GLY A 151 -3.70 -30.44 -19.62
C GLY A 151 -3.52 -29.01 -19.10
N ILE A 152 -4.64 -28.40 -18.72
CA ILE A 152 -4.72 -27.08 -18.09
C ILE A 152 -5.76 -27.11 -16.96
N VAL A 153 -5.49 -26.41 -15.86
CA VAL A 153 -6.47 -26.25 -14.76
C VAL A 153 -7.46 -25.16 -15.11
N LEU A 154 -8.70 -25.31 -14.66
CA LEU A 154 -9.72 -24.26 -14.67
C LEU A 154 -10.44 -24.19 -13.32
N GLN A 155 -10.57 -22.99 -12.76
CA GLN A 155 -11.07 -22.79 -11.40
C GLN A 155 -12.54 -22.31 -11.42
N ALA A 156 -13.47 -23.16 -11.00
CA ALA A 156 -14.92 -22.90 -11.12
C ALA A 156 -15.47 -21.84 -10.14
N TYR A 157 -14.71 -21.42 -9.13
CA TYR A 157 -15.06 -20.28 -8.28
C TYR A 157 -15.02 -18.93 -9.03
N LEU A 158 -14.50 -18.91 -10.26
CA LEU A 158 -14.48 -17.75 -11.15
C LEU A 158 -15.76 -17.78 -11.98
N PRO A 159 -16.54 -16.69 -12.04
CA PRO A 159 -17.71 -16.62 -12.92
C PRO A 159 -17.37 -16.89 -14.39
N ASP A 160 -16.20 -16.44 -14.82
CA ASP A 160 -15.62 -16.59 -16.16
C ASP A 160 -15.08 -18.00 -16.48
N ALA A 161 -15.18 -18.96 -15.56
CA ALA A 161 -14.73 -20.32 -15.82
C ALA A 161 -15.43 -20.95 -17.03
N LEU A 162 -16.74 -20.74 -17.20
CA LEU A 162 -17.46 -21.32 -18.35
C LEU A 162 -17.01 -20.70 -19.68
N ASP A 163 -16.78 -19.38 -19.71
CA ASP A 163 -16.29 -18.67 -20.90
C ASP A 163 -14.88 -19.16 -21.30
N ALA A 164 -14.00 -19.34 -20.31
CA ALA A 164 -12.68 -19.91 -20.51
C ALA A 164 -12.75 -21.37 -21.02
N MET A 165 -13.65 -22.19 -20.47
CA MET A 165 -13.88 -23.57 -20.95
C MET A 165 -14.37 -23.58 -22.40
N GLN A 166 -15.29 -22.70 -22.76
CA GLN A 166 -15.81 -22.55 -24.12
C GLN A 166 -14.70 -22.18 -25.09
N THR A 167 -13.91 -21.16 -24.75
CA THR A 167 -12.75 -20.71 -25.53
C THR A 167 -11.73 -21.83 -25.76
N LEU A 168 -11.39 -22.58 -24.71
CA LEU A 168 -10.49 -23.74 -24.81
C LEU A 168 -11.07 -24.86 -25.68
N THR A 169 -12.38 -25.11 -25.57
CA THR A 169 -13.07 -26.15 -26.35
C THR A 169 -13.15 -25.79 -27.82
N GLU A 170 -13.42 -24.53 -28.16
CA GLU A 170 -13.42 -24.04 -29.55
C GLU A 170 -12.03 -24.18 -30.18
N TRP A 171 -10.99 -23.72 -29.50
CA TRP A 171 -9.61 -23.89 -29.98
C TRP A 171 -9.21 -25.36 -30.09
N ALA A 172 -9.55 -26.19 -29.10
CA ALA A 172 -9.24 -27.63 -29.13
C ALA A 172 -9.98 -28.35 -30.26
N THR A 173 -11.21 -27.94 -30.56
CA THR A 173 -11.99 -28.47 -31.70
C THR A 173 -11.29 -28.16 -33.02
N GLN A 174 -10.78 -26.94 -33.19
CA GLN A 174 -9.98 -26.59 -34.38
C GLN A 174 -8.69 -27.42 -34.45
N ARG A 175 -8.03 -27.65 -33.31
CA ARG A 175 -6.86 -28.53 -33.21
C ARG A 175 -7.18 -29.97 -33.63
N ARG A 176 -8.34 -30.51 -33.23
CA ARG A 176 -8.82 -31.84 -33.64
C ARG A 176 -9.07 -31.90 -35.15
N VAL A 177 -9.72 -30.87 -35.72
CA VAL A 177 -9.96 -30.76 -37.17
C VAL A 177 -8.64 -30.74 -37.95
N ALA A 178 -7.59 -30.12 -37.39
CA ALA A 178 -6.25 -30.12 -37.97
C ALA A 178 -5.49 -31.46 -37.81
N GLY A 179 -6.11 -32.50 -37.22
CA GLY A 179 -5.50 -33.81 -36.99
C GLY A 179 -4.76 -33.95 -35.67
N GLY A 180 -4.93 -33.01 -34.74
CA GLY A 180 -4.29 -33.04 -33.43
C GLY A 180 -4.95 -33.93 -32.39
N ALA A 181 -4.21 -34.19 -31.32
CA ALA A 181 -4.70 -34.87 -30.13
C ALA A 181 -5.77 -34.01 -29.41
N PRO A 182 -6.64 -34.62 -28.59
CA PRO A 182 -7.43 -33.87 -27.63
C PRO A 182 -6.53 -33.18 -26.58
N VAL A 183 -7.12 -32.30 -25.80
CA VAL A 183 -6.53 -31.76 -24.58
C VAL A 183 -7.35 -32.18 -23.36
N LYS A 184 -6.87 -31.88 -22.15
CA LYS A 184 -7.62 -32.09 -20.92
C LYS A 184 -7.80 -30.79 -20.15
N VAL A 185 -9.00 -30.55 -19.63
CA VAL A 185 -9.23 -29.47 -18.66
C VAL A 185 -9.51 -30.09 -17.30
N ARG A 186 -8.66 -29.78 -16.32
CA ARG A 186 -8.86 -30.16 -14.92
C ARG A 186 -9.71 -29.11 -14.22
N VAL A 187 -10.98 -29.42 -13.99
CA VAL A 187 -11.92 -28.54 -13.31
C VAL A 187 -11.77 -28.70 -11.81
N VAL A 188 -11.27 -27.65 -11.15
CA VAL A 188 -11.17 -27.52 -9.69
C VAL A 188 -12.17 -26.47 -9.22
N LYS A 189 -12.55 -26.46 -7.94
CA LYS A 189 -13.30 -25.33 -7.39
C LYS A 189 -12.45 -24.06 -7.34
N GLY A 190 -11.20 -24.18 -6.88
CA GLY A 190 -10.29 -23.06 -6.67
C GLY A 190 -9.70 -23.12 -5.27
N ALA A 191 -8.50 -22.58 -5.08
CA ALA A 191 -7.76 -22.73 -3.83
C ALA A 191 -7.05 -21.46 -3.35
N ASN A 192 -7.33 -20.32 -3.98
CA ASN A 192 -6.70 -19.03 -3.66
C ASN A 192 -7.68 -17.98 -3.12
N LEU A 193 -8.91 -18.38 -2.76
CA LEU A 193 -9.99 -17.45 -2.37
C LEU A 193 -9.56 -16.43 -1.30
N ALA A 194 -8.78 -16.86 -0.31
CA ALA A 194 -8.33 -15.99 0.77
C ALA A 194 -7.43 -14.86 0.24
N MET A 195 -6.49 -15.17 -0.66
CA MET A 195 -5.64 -14.15 -1.29
C MET A 195 -6.37 -13.34 -2.37
N GLU A 196 -7.34 -13.91 -3.08
CA GLU A 196 -8.20 -13.13 -4.01
C GLU A 196 -9.02 -12.07 -3.27
N ARG A 197 -9.44 -12.36 -2.02
CA ARG A 197 -10.07 -11.36 -1.14
C ARG A 197 -9.09 -10.28 -0.73
N VAL A 198 -7.86 -10.64 -0.34
CA VAL A 198 -6.80 -9.66 -0.04
C VAL A 198 -6.56 -8.76 -1.24
N ASP A 199 -6.33 -9.32 -2.43
CA ASP A 199 -6.06 -8.58 -3.65
C ASP A 199 -7.19 -7.59 -3.99
N ALA A 200 -8.44 -8.06 -3.94
CA ALA A 200 -9.61 -7.23 -4.16
C ALA A 200 -9.73 -6.09 -3.13
N THR A 201 -9.55 -6.38 -1.83
CA THR A 201 -9.67 -5.37 -0.76
C THR A 201 -8.55 -4.34 -0.81
N ILE A 202 -7.30 -4.76 -1.07
CA ILE A 202 -6.15 -3.85 -1.12
C ILE A 202 -6.30 -2.86 -2.27
N HIS A 203 -6.67 -3.32 -3.46
CA HIS A 203 -6.81 -2.47 -4.66
C HIS A 203 -8.19 -1.81 -4.80
N GLY A 204 -9.17 -2.17 -3.97
CA GLY A 204 -10.55 -1.67 -4.12
C GLY A 204 -11.28 -2.25 -5.33
N TRP A 205 -10.87 -3.43 -5.80
CA TRP A 205 -11.50 -4.12 -6.93
C TRP A 205 -12.67 -5.01 -6.47
N PRO A 206 -13.64 -5.33 -7.34
CA PRO A 206 -14.61 -6.39 -7.07
C PRO A 206 -13.90 -7.72 -6.78
N LEU A 207 -14.46 -8.60 -5.93
CA LEU A 207 -13.89 -9.93 -5.75
C LEU A 207 -13.95 -10.71 -7.07
N ALA A 208 -12.82 -11.24 -7.55
CA ALA A 208 -12.78 -11.98 -8.82
C ALA A 208 -13.63 -13.25 -8.78
N THR A 209 -13.66 -13.94 -7.65
CA THR A 209 -14.44 -15.16 -7.42
C THR A 209 -15.88 -14.87 -7.03
N TYR A 210 -16.75 -15.88 -7.07
CA TYR A 210 -18.05 -15.85 -6.39
C TYR A 210 -17.91 -15.51 -4.90
N GLY A 211 -18.89 -14.78 -4.38
CA GLY A 211 -18.95 -14.40 -2.96
C GLY A 211 -19.38 -15.54 -2.03
N THR A 212 -19.99 -16.61 -2.56
CA THR A 212 -20.49 -17.74 -1.77
C THR A 212 -19.98 -19.08 -2.30
N LYS A 213 -19.87 -20.06 -1.39
CA LYS A 213 -19.55 -21.45 -1.75
C LYS A 213 -20.66 -22.07 -2.61
N GLN A 214 -21.94 -21.79 -2.34
CA GLN A 214 -23.06 -22.34 -3.10
C GLN A 214 -22.97 -21.95 -4.58
N SER A 215 -22.69 -20.68 -4.88
CA SER A 215 -22.54 -20.21 -6.26
C SER A 215 -21.30 -20.79 -6.95
N THR A 216 -20.21 -21.03 -6.20
CA THR A 216 -19.05 -21.79 -6.70
C THR A 216 -19.45 -23.23 -7.07
N ASP A 217 -20.22 -23.91 -6.20
CA ASP A 217 -20.66 -25.28 -6.41
C ASP A 217 -21.67 -25.40 -7.56
N ALA A 218 -22.50 -24.37 -7.76
CA ALA A 218 -23.41 -24.25 -8.90
C ALA A 218 -22.64 -24.03 -10.20
N ASN A 219 -21.63 -23.14 -10.20
CA ASN A 219 -20.80 -22.91 -11.38
C ASN A 219 -19.91 -24.11 -11.73
N TYR A 220 -19.41 -24.86 -10.73
CA TYR A 220 -18.72 -26.12 -10.96
C TYR A 220 -19.61 -27.10 -11.74
N LYS A 221 -20.88 -27.23 -11.35
CA LYS A 221 -21.86 -28.05 -12.08
C LYS A 221 -22.20 -27.47 -13.44
N ARG A 222 -22.28 -26.14 -13.58
CA ARG A 222 -22.50 -25.45 -14.87
C ARG A 222 -21.42 -25.82 -15.90
N VAL A 223 -20.15 -25.76 -15.48
CA VAL A 223 -19.01 -26.14 -16.33
C VAL A 223 -19.10 -27.62 -16.70
N LEU A 224 -19.38 -28.51 -15.74
CA LEU A 224 -19.51 -29.95 -16.02
C LEU A 224 -20.70 -30.28 -16.93
N ASP A 225 -21.86 -29.69 -16.69
CA ASP A 225 -23.08 -29.91 -17.48
C ASP A 225 -22.92 -29.45 -18.92
N TRP A 226 -22.24 -28.34 -19.16
CA TRP A 226 -21.93 -27.88 -20.51
C TRP A 226 -20.87 -28.75 -21.19
N SER A 227 -19.82 -29.14 -20.47
CA SER A 227 -18.64 -29.80 -21.06
C SER A 227 -18.85 -31.29 -21.38
N LEU A 228 -19.64 -32.01 -20.58
CA LEU A 228 -19.77 -33.47 -20.69
C LEU A 228 -20.75 -33.88 -21.80
N THR A 229 -20.54 -33.47 -23.04
CA THR A 229 -21.27 -33.97 -24.22
C THR A 229 -20.32 -34.69 -25.18
N PRO A 230 -20.80 -35.63 -26.02
CA PRO A 230 -19.95 -36.30 -27.00
C PRO A 230 -19.20 -35.34 -27.93
N GLU A 231 -19.84 -34.23 -28.30
CA GLU A 231 -19.27 -33.22 -29.20
C GLU A 231 -18.09 -32.48 -28.55
N HIS A 232 -18.26 -32.02 -27.31
CA HIS A 232 -17.21 -31.28 -26.60
C HIS A 232 -16.09 -32.19 -26.11
N THR A 233 -16.43 -33.41 -25.65
CA THR A 233 -15.46 -34.37 -25.11
C THR A 233 -14.62 -35.12 -26.15
N ASP A 234 -14.93 -34.97 -27.44
CA ASP A 234 -13.99 -35.36 -28.50
C ASP A 234 -12.72 -34.49 -28.46
N ALA A 235 -12.88 -33.18 -28.23
CA ALA A 235 -11.79 -32.23 -28.20
C ALA A 235 -11.17 -32.06 -26.80
N VAL A 236 -11.98 -32.13 -25.75
CA VAL A 236 -11.57 -31.83 -24.37
C VAL A 236 -11.99 -32.93 -23.41
N LYS A 237 -11.01 -33.68 -22.88
CA LYS A 237 -11.23 -34.58 -21.73
C LYS A 237 -11.39 -33.78 -20.45
N ILE A 238 -12.20 -34.26 -19.52
CA ILE A 238 -12.51 -33.54 -18.28
C ILE A 238 -11.87 -34.24 -17.07
N GLY A 239 -11.01 -33.52 -16.35
CA GLY A 239 -10.51 -33.95 -15.03
C GLY A 239 -11.39 -33.38 -13.92
N VAL A 240 -12.18 -34.21 -13.26
CA VAL A 240 -12.99 -33.85 -12.09
C VAL A 240 -12.12 -33.92 -10.85
N ALA A 241 -11.62 -32.77 -10.40
CA ALA A 241 -10.70 -32.68 -9.28
C ALA A 241 -11.39 -32.16 -8.00
N GLY A 242 -11.38 -32.98 -6.95
CA GLY A 242 -11.92 -32.61 -5.64
C GLY A 242 -12.27 -33.80 -4.76
N HIS A 243 -12.68 -33.52 -3.52
CA HIS A 243 -13.08 -34.54 -2.53
C HIS A 243 -14.58 -34.57 -2.23
N ASN A 244 -15.38 -33.68 -2.83
CA ASN A 244 -16.83 -33.67 -2.61
C ASN A 244 -17.49 -34.86 -3.33
N LEU A 245 -17.92 -35.85 -2.57
CA LEU A 245 -18.53 -37.08 -3.09
C LEU A 245 -19.82 -36.82 -3.88
N PHE A 246 -20.59 -35.78 -3.53
CA PHE A 246 -21.79 -35.42 -4.30
C PHE A 246 -21.44 -34.89 -5.69
N ASP A 247 -20.40 -34.06 -5.80
CA ASP A 247 -19.96 -33.51 -7.09
C ASP A 247 -19.32 -34.61 -7.97
N ILE A 248 -18.56 -35.53 -7.36
CA ILE A 248 -18.00 -36.72 -8.03
C ILE A 248 -19.13 -37.61 -8.57
N ALA A 249 -20.12 -37.95 -7.72
CA ALA A 249 -21.25 -38.76 -8.13
C ALA A 249 -22.09 -38.08 -9.22
N TYR A 250 -22.31 -36.77 -9.11
CA TYR A 250 -22.98 -35.97 -10.14
C TYR A 250 -22.26 -36.09 -11.49
N ALA A 251 -20.95 -35.88 -11.52
CA ALA A 251 -20.16 -35.96 -12.74
C ALA A 251 -20.16 -37.37 -13.36
N TRP A 252 -19.99 -38.41 -12.54
CA TRP A 252 -20.01 -39.81 -12.99
C TRP A 252 -21.37 -40.20 -13.59
N LEU A 253 -22.46 -39.87 -12.91
CA LEU A 253 -23.82 -40.17 -13.37
C LEU A 253 -24.19 -39.36 -14.62
N LEU A 254 -23.73 -38.11 -14.72
CA LEU A 254 -23.93 -37.27 -15.89
C LEU A 254 -23.18 -37.83 -17.10
N ALA A 255 -21.90 -38.18 -16.94
CA ALA A 255 -21.09 -38.80 -17.99
C ALA A 255 -21.66 -40.15 -18.43
N SER A 256 -22.13 -40.97 -17.49
CA SER A 256 -22.78 -42.26 -17.78
C SER A 256 -24.05 -42.08 -18.60
N ARG A 257 -24.91 -41.13 -18.24
CA ARG A 257 -26.14 -40.84 -18.99
C ARG A 257 -25.87 -40.33 -20.40
N ARG A 258 -24.75 -39.64 -20.61
CA ARG A 258 -24.38 -39.04 -21.89
C ARG A 258 -23.39 -39.89 -22.71
N GLY A 259 -22.98 -41.06 -22.19
CA GLY A 259 -22.12 -42.01 -22.89
C GLY A 259 -20.67 -41.54 -23.07
N VAL A 260 -20.12 -40.76 -22.13
CA VAL A 260 -18.78 -40.14 -22.21
C VAL A 260 -17.87 -40.51 -21.02
N THR A 261 -18.08 -41.68 -20.41
CA THR A 261 -17.31 -42.14 -19.24
C THR A 261 -15.84 -42.46 -19.55
N ASP A 262 -15.49 -42.67 -20.82
CA ASP A 262 -14.11 -42.82 -21.30
C ASP A 262 -13.38 -41.47 -21.48
N ARG A 263 -14.10 -40.35 -21.31
CA ARG A 263 -13.58 -38.98 -21.51
C ARG A 263 -13.44 -38.18 -20.22
N ILE A 264 -13.57 -38.84 -19.07
CA ILE A 264 -13.50 -38.22 -17.75
C ILE A 264 -12.45 -38.93 -16.87
N ASP A 265 -11.63 -38.15 -16.19
CA ASP A 265 -10.71 -38.62 -15.16
C ASP A 265 -11.14 -38.05 -13.80
N PHE A 266 -10.99 -38.80 -12.72
CA PHE A 266 -11.17 -38.30 -11.36
C PHE A 266 -9.82 -38.06 -10.68
N GLU A 267 -9.67 -36.90 -10.05
CA GLU A 267 -8.41 -36.48 -9.41
C GLU A 267 -8.62 -36.13 -7.93
N MET A 268 -7.78 -36.68 -7.04
CA MET A 268 -7.86 -36.48 -5.59
C MET A 268 -6.46 -36.24 -4.99
N LEU A 269 -6.40 -35.61 -3.81
CA LEU A 269 -5.14 -35.35 -3.11
C LEU A 269 -4.61 -36.63 -2.44
N LEU A 270 -3.30 -36.85 -2.53
CA LEU A 270 -2.63 -37.92 -1.82
C LEU A 270 -2.78 -37.77 -0.29
N GLY A 271 -3.07 -38.88 0.39
CA GLY A 271 -3.07 -38.97 1.84
C GLY A 271 -4.28 -38.32 2.52
N MET A 272 -5.24 -37.78 1.76
CA MET A 272 -6.48 -37.20 2.28
C MET A 272 -7.67 -38.12 1.98
N ALA A 273 -8.46 -38.44 2.99
CA ALA A 273 -9.69 -39.25 2.85
C ALA A 273 -9.46 -40.57 2.06
N THR A 274 -8.41 -41.33 2.43
CA THR A 274 -7.96 -42.52 1.70
C THR A 274 -9.08 -43.56 1.51
N ALA A 275 -9.91 -43.79 2.53
CA ALA A 275 -11.02 -44.75 2.43
C ALA A 275 -12.05 -44.35 1.37
N GLN A 276 -12.34 -43.05 1.25
CA GLN A 276 -13.25 -42.49 0.27
C GLN A 276 -12.63 -42.51 -1.13
N ALA A 277 -11.33 -42.20 -1.25
CA ALA A 277 -10.60 -42.33 -2.52
C ALA A 277 -10.66 -43.76 -3.08
N GLU A 278 -10.47 -44.77 -2.23
CA GLU A 278 -10.61 -46.19 -2.62
C GLU A 278 -12.04 -46.58 -3.01
N ALA A 279 -13.07 -45.99 -2.39
CA ALA A 279 -14.45 -46.23 -2.77
C ALA A 279 -14.78 -45.61 -4.15
N VAL A 280 -14.30 -44.39 -4.40
CA VAL A 280 -14.43 -43.72 -5.70
C VAL A 280 -13.70 -44.53 -6.77
N LYS A 281 -12.43 -44.87 -6.55
CA LYS A 281 -11.59 -45.65 -7.48
C LYS A 281 -12.26 -46.95 -7.92
N ARG A 282 -12.82 -47.73 -6.99
CA ARG A 282 -13.59 -48.96 -7.29
C ARG A 282 -14.82 -48.72 -8.16
N THR A 283 -15.45 -47.55 -8.04
CA THR A 283 -16.66 -47.20 -8.79
C THR A 283 -16.35 -46.67 -10.18
N VAL A 284 -15.32 -45.82 -10.31
CA VAL A 284 -14.99 -45.12 -11.56
C VAL A 284 -13.91 -45.83 -12.39
N GLY A 285 -13.25 -46.85 -11.84
CA GLY A 285 -12.25 -47.69 -12.52
C GLY A 285 -10.82 -47.15 -12.49
N GLY A 286 -10.59 -45.92 -12.02
CA GLY A 286 -9.26 -45.33 -11.94
C GLY A 286 -9.23 -43.99 -11.23
N LEU A 287 -8.09 -43.66 -10.62
CA LEU A 287 -7.89 -42.41 -9.90
C LEU A 287 -6.51 -41.82 -10.19
N LEU A 288 -6.45 -40.51 -10.39
CA LEU A 288 -5.21 -39.75 -10.49
C LEU A 288 -4.94 -39.04 -9.14
N LEU A 289 -3.88 -39.44 -8.45
CA LEU A 289 -3.51 -38.88 -7.16
C LEU A 289 -2.52 -37.71 -7.33
N TYR A 290 -2.93 -36.53 -6.90
CA TYR A 290 -2.04 -35.37 -6.82
C TYR A 290 -1.01 -35.59 -5.71
N THR A 291 0.25 -35.71 -6.12
CA THR A 291 1.37 -36.18 -5.30
C THR A 291 2.43 -35.08 -5.23
N PRO A 292 2.43 -34.25 -4.19
CA PRO A 292 3.46 -33.23 -4.03
C PRO A 292 4.78 -33.89 -3.66
N VAL A 293 5.86 -33.51 -4.35
CA VAL A 293 7.22 -33.99 -4.12
C VAL A 293 8.12 -32.83 -3.72
N VAL A 294 9.04 -33.02 -2.78
CA VAL A 294 9.96 -31.95 -2.34
C VAL A 294 11.36 -32.51 -2.06
N ASP A 295 12.39 -31.72 -2.34
CA ASP A 295 13.74 -32.03 -1.86
C ASP A 295 13.78 -31.89 -0.32
N PRO A 296 14.32 -32.88 0.42
CA PRO A 296 14.40 -32.83 1.89
C PRO A 296 15.11 -31.61 2.47
N ARG A 297 16.01 -30.96 1.70
CA ARG A 297 16.69 -29.72 2.08
C ARG A 297 15.73 -28.52 2.06
N GLU A 298 14.72 -28.57 1.20
CA GLU A 298 13.68 -27.53 1.02
C GLU A 298 12.36 -27.89 1.74
N PHE A 299 12.36 -28.90 2.62
CA PHE A 299 11.15 -29.34 3.31
C PHE A 299 10.43 -28.21 4.07
N ASP A 300 11.17 -27.22 4.56
CA ASP A 300 10.57 -26.07 5.25
C ASP A 300 9.62 -25.27 4.35
N VAL A 301 9.82 -25.30 3.03
CA VAL A 301 8.92 -24.66 2.06
C VAL A 301 7.60 -25.43 1.92
N ALA A 302 7.66 -26.76 2.01
CA ALA A 302 6.47 -27.59 1.99
C ALA A 302 5.56 -27.32 3.21
N ILE A 303 6.10 -26.78 4.31
CA ILE A 303 5.31 -26.45 5.51
C ILE A 303 4.26 -25.38 5.20
N SER A 304 4.63 -24.30 4.51
CA SER A 304 3.68 -23.23 4.15
C SER A 304 2.57 -23.76 3.24
N TYR A 305 2.93 -24.60 2.26
CA TYR A 305 1.97 -25.29 1.41
C TYR A 305 1.01 -26.19 2.22
N LEU A 306 1.56 -26.97 3.16
CA LEU A 306 0.80 -27.93 3.96
C LEU A 306 -0.13 -27.24 4.96
N ILE A 307 0.30 -26.16 5.62
CA ILE A 307 -0.56 -25.38 6.52
C ILE A 307 -1.76 -24.84 5.75
N ARG A 308 -1.54 -24.23 4.57
CA ARG A 308 -2.62 -23.75 3.70
C ARG A 308 -3.62 -24.87 3.36
N ARG A 309 -3.13 -26.07 3.01
CA ARG A 309 -3.99 -27.24 2.72
C ARG A 309 -4.77 -27.74 3.95
N LEU A 310 -4.14 -27.76 5.13
CA LEU A 310 -4.80 -28.20 6.36
C LEU A 310 -5.87 -27.21 6.82
N GLU A 311 -5.59 -25.90 6.75
CA GLU A 311 -6.53 -24.84 7.10
C GLU A 311 -7.72 -24.79 6.13
N GLU A 312 -7.47 -24.91 4.82
CA GLU A 312 -8.53 -25.03 3.81
C GLU A 312 -9.49 -26.17 4.18
N ASN A 313 -8.98 -27.32 4.61
CA ASN A 313 -9.77 -28.49 4.98
C ASN A 313 -10.48 -28.40 6.34
N ALA A 314 -9.95 -27.59 7.27
CA ALA A 314 -10.51 -27.41 8.61
C ALA A 314 -11.70 -26.43 8.65
N SER A 315 -11.96 -25.68 7.57
CA SER A 315 -13.10 -24.78 7.49
C SER A 315 -14.45 -25.54 7.61
N PRO A 316 -15.40 -25.09 8.45
CA PRO A 316 -16.74 -25.69 8.57
C PRO A 316 -17.56 -25.63 7.26
N GLU A 317 -17.19 -24.71 6.37
CA GLU A 317 -17.78 -24.63 5.04
C GLU A 317 -17.18 -25.65 4.08
N ASN A 318 -16.00 -26.23 4.35
CA ASN A 318 -15.40 -27.24 3.48
C ASN A 318 -16.08 -28.61 3.68
N PHE A 319 -16.29 -29.34 2.58
CA PHE A 319 -16.82 -30.71 2.61
C PHE A 319 -15.91 -31.66 3.41
N MET A 320 -14.60 -31.40 3.39
CA MET A 320 -13.61 -32.19 4.15
C MET A 320 -13.86 -32.18 5.66
N SER A 321 -14.55 -31.19 6.20
CA SER A 321 -14.92 -31.14 7.63
C SER A 321 -15.89 -32.25 8.05
N ALA A 322 -16.66 -32.82 7.12
CA ALA A 322 -17.67 -33.85 7.39
C ALA A 322 -17.36 -35.22 6.78
N VAL A 323 -16.37 -35.31 5.89
CA VAL A 323 -16.18 -36.49 5.02
C VAL A 323 -15.91 -37.79 5.78
N PHE A 324 -15.26 -37.72 6.95
CA PHE A 324 -14.90 -38.88 7.76
C PHE A 324 -16.08 -39.46 8.55
N GLU A 325 -17.11 -38.66 8.80
CA GLU A 325 -18.25 -39.01 9.64
C GLU A 325 -19.55 -39.14 8.83
N LEU A 326 -19.50 -38.84 7.52
CA LEU A 326 -20.66 -38.78 6.62
C LEU A 326 -21.50 -40.07 6.56
N ALA A 327 -20.87 -41.23 6.80
CA ALA A 327 -21.56 -42.53 6.78
C ALA A 327 -22.21 -42.90 8.13
N SER A 328 -21.78 -42.26 9.22
CA SER A 328 -22.24 -42.54 10.59
C SER A 328 -23.09 -41.42 11.19
N ASP A 329 -23.00 -40.21 10.66
CA ASP A 329 -23.73 -39.03 11.11
C ASP A 329 -24.76 -38.58 10.07
N THR A 330 -26.03 -38.81 10.38
CA THR A 330 -27.18 -38.46 9.53
C THR A 330 -27.36 -36.95 9.36
N GLU A 331 -27.03 -36.14 10.39
CA GLU A 331 -27.17 -34.69 10.32
C GLU A 331 -26.13 -34.08 9.37
N LEU A 332 -24.88 -34.55 9.45
CA LEU A 332 -23.82 -34.14 8.53
C LEU A 332 -24.13 -34.56 7.08
N PHE A 333 -24.66 -35.77 6.88
CA PHE A 333 -25.08 -36.22 5.54
C PHE A 333 -26.21 -35.33 4.98
N GLU A 334 -27.26 -35.07 5.76
CA GLU A 334 -28.39 -34.24 5.31
C GLU A 334 -27.93 -32.81 5.03
N ARG A 335 -27.02 -32.25 5.84
CA ARG A 335 -26.42 -30.93 5.60
C ARG A 335 -25.71 -30.85 4.25
N GLU A 336 -24.80 -31.78 3.95
CA GLU A 336 -24.09 -31.78 2.67
C GLU A 336 -25.00 -32.09 1.48
N LYS A 337 -26.00 -32.96 1.66
CA LYS A 337 -27.06 -33.20 0.67
C LYS A 337 -27.85 -31.93 0.36
N GLN A 338 -28.27 -31.18 1.38
CA GLN A 338 -29.01 -29.92 1.18
C GLN A 338 -28.13 -28.86 0.49
N ARG A 339 -26.84 -28.75 0.85
CA ARG A 339 -25.87 -27.89 0.13
C ARG A 339 -25.77 -28.26 -1.34
N PHE A 340 -25.67 -29.56 -1.66
CA PHE A 340 -25.67 -30.04 -3.04
C PHE A 340 -26.96 -29.68 -3.77
N LEU A 341 -28.13 -30.00 -3.20
CA LEU A 341 -29.43 -29.70 -3.81
C LEU A 341 -29.64 -28.20 -4.04
N ALA A 342 -29.22 -27.35 -3.10
CA ALA A 342 -29.28 -25.90 -3.25
C ALA A 342 -28.43 -25.41 -4.44
N SER A 343 -27.22 -25.95 -4.61
CA SER A 343 -26.37 -25.61 -5.77
C SER A 343 -26.95 -26.09 -7.11
N VAL A 344 -27.69 -27.21 -7.13
CA VAL A 344 -28.41 -27.68 -8.32
C VAL A 344 -29.61 -26.78 -8.61
N ALA A 345 -30.38 -26.40 -7.58
CA ALA A 345 -31.50 -25.48 -7.74
C ALA A 345 -31.05 -24.11 -8.26
N GLU A 346 -29.91 -23.58 -7.80
CA GLU A 346 -29.31 -22.34 -8.32
C GLU A 346 -28.91 -22.49 -9.79
N LEU A 347 -28.31 -23.61 -10.18
CA LEU A 347 -28.01 -23.92 -11.58
C LEU A 347 -29.27 -23.97 -12.46
N GLU A 348 -30.36 -24.58 -11.96
CA GLU A 348 -31.63 -24.71 -12.69
C GLU A 348 -32.43 -23.40 -12.74
N ALA A 349 -32.27 -22.53 -11.75
CA ALA A 349 -32.95 -21.24 -11.65
C ALA A 349 -32.37 -20.19 -12.61
N ASP A 350 -31.14 -20.36 -13.09
CA ASP A 350 -30.56 -19.53 -14.14
C ASP A 350 -31.35 -19.71 -15.44
N GLY A 351 -32.36 -18.85 -15.65
CA GLY A 351 -33.23 -18.85 -16.84
C GLY A 351 -32.55 -18.42 -18.14
N GLY A 352 -31.21 -18.39 -18.18
CA GLY A 352 -30.42 -18.12 -19.38
C GLY A 352 -30.40 -19.32 -20.34
N PRO A 353 -30.00 -19.12 -21.60
CA PRO A 353 -29.71 -20.23 -22.51
C PRO A 353 -28.71 -21.19 -21.88
N ARG A 354 -28.91 -22.50 -22.02
CA ARG A 354 -27.88 -23.48 -21.62
C ARG A 354 -26.58 -23.17 -22.35
N GLY A 355 -25.51 -22.93 -21.60
CA GLY A 355 -24.22 -22.51 -22.14
C GLY A 355 -23.99 -21.00 -22.18
N ALA A 356 -24.90 -20.16 -21.65
CA ALA A 356 -24.57 -18.76 -21.41
C ALA A 356 -23.55 -18.66 -20.26
N ALA A 357 -22.36 -18.13 -20.55
CA ALA A 357 -21.32 -17.90 -19.55
C ALA A 357 -21.71 -16.75 -18.60
N PRO A 358 -21.53 -16.90 -17.28
CA PRO A 358 -21.66 -15.80 -16.35
C PRO A 358 -20.68 -14.66 -16.67
N VAL A 359 -21.11 -13.42 -16.44
CA VAL A 359 -20.23 -12.26 -16.61
C VAL A 359 -19.17 -12.26 -15.51
N PRO A 360 -17.87 -12.02 -15.82
CA PRO A 360 -16.83 -11.87 -14.81
C PRO A 360 -17.16 -10.74 -13.81
N ASN A 361 -16.74 -10.90 -12.56
CA ASN A 361 -16.93 -9.85 -11.54
C ASN A 361 -16.03 -8.63 -11.81
N ARG A 362 -14.80 -8.85 -12.32
CA ARG A 362 -13.89 -7.78 -12.72
C ARG A 362 -14.30 -7.26 -14.10
N GLN A 363 -14.84 -6.04 -14.16
CA GLN A 363 -15.39 -5.45 -15.41
C GLN A 363 -14.76 -4.09 -15.77
N GLN A 364 -13.70 -3.68 -15.06
CA GLN A 364 -13.04 -2.40 -15.33
C GLN A 364 -12.55 -2.33 -16.78
N ASP A 365 -12.82 -1.21 -17.44
CA ASP A 365 -12.43 -0.93 -18.82
C ASP A 365 -12.07 0.55 -18.98
N ARG A 366 -10.78 0.85 -18.81
CA ARG A 366 -10.23 2.21 -18.96
C ARG A 366 -10.39 2.78 -20.37
N THR A 367 -10.82 1.99 -21.36
CA THR A 367 -11.08 2.47 -22.73
C THR A 367 -12.45 3.12 -22.90
N ARG A 368 -13.39 2.87 -21.98
CA ARG A 368 -14.80 3.30 -22.09
C ARG A 368 -15.33 4.06 -20.89
N GLU A 369 -14.64 4.03 -19.75
CA GLU A 369 -15.11 4.65 -18.50
C GLU A 369 -15.47 6.14 -18.61
N TRP A 370 -14.88 6.87 -19.56
CA TRP A 370 -14.99 8.33 -19.67
C TRP A 370 -15.65 8.84 -20.97
N GLU A 371 -16.40 8.00 -21.70
CA GLU A 371 -17.30 8.51 -22.75
C GLU A 371 -18.35 9.45 -22.13
N GLU A 372 -18.52 10.67 -22.67
CA GLU A 372 -19.25 11.84 -22.14
C GLU A 372 -20.62 11.59 -21.43
N ALA A 373 -21.25 10.43 -21.63
CA ALA A 373 -22.50 10.04 -21.00
C ALA A 373 -22.39 9.44 -19.57
N SER A 374 -21.18 9.13 -19.09
CA SER A 374 -20.96 8.51 -17.76
C SER A 374 -20.61 9.49 -16.63
N ALA A 375 -20.39 10.77 -16.93
CA ALA A 375 -20.25 11.79 -15.88
C ALA A 375 -21.60 11.91 -15.15
N PRO A 376 -21.68 11.67 -13.82
CA PRO A 376 -22.94 11.82 -13.11
C PRO A 376 -23.50 13.22 -13.35
N SER A 377 -24.70 13.28 -13.92
CA SER A 377 -25.49 14.50 -14.03
C SER A 377 -25.56 15.16 -12.66
N PHE A 378 -24.86 16.28 -12.48
CA PHE A 378 -24.88 17.06 -11.25
C PHE A 378 -26.24 17.73 -11.07
N THR A 379 -27.23 17.00 -10.58
CA THR A 379 -28.38 17.60 -9.92
C THR A 379 -27.89 18.06 -8.55
N ARG A 380 -27.75 19.38 -8.39
CA ARG A 380 -27.69 20.05 -7.09
C ARG A 380 -28.76 19.41 -6.18
N PRO A 381 -28.41 18.75 -5.06
CA PRO A 381 -29.44 18.33 -4.12
C PRO A 381 -30.21 19.59 -3.69
N PRO A 382 -31.55 19.53 -3.63
CA PRO A 382 -32.33 20.66 -3.14
C PRO A 382 -31.83 21.03 -1.75
N ALA A 383 -31.72 22.34 -1.49
CA ALA A 383 -31.35 22.82 -0.17
C ALA A 383 -32.34 22.23 0.86
N PRO A 384 -31.87 21.71 2.01
CA PRO A 384 -32.78 21.21 3.03
C PRO A 384 -33.74 22.32 3.46
N GLU A 385 -35.02 22.00 3.56
CA GLU A 385 -36.02 22.90 4.12
C GLU A 385 -35.63 23.24 5.56
N ALA A 386 -35.79 24.52 5.93
CA ALA A 386 -35.40 25.04 7.22
C ALA A 386 -36.14 24.33 8.36
N ALA A 387 -35.47 23.38 9.01
CA ALA A 387 -35.97 22.75 10.22
C ALA A 387 -35.90 23.75 11.38
N THR A 388 -37.04 23.87 12.06
CA THR A 388 -37.27 24.70 13.25
C THR A 388 -36.40 24.30 14.44
N ALA A 389 -36.06 25.32 15.23
CA ALA A 389 -35.17 25.37 16.38
C ALA A 389 -35.11 24.18 17.38
N GLN A 390 -33.87 23.97 17.86
CA GLN A 390 -33.38 23.39 19.14
C GLN A 390 -32.97 21.92 19.22
N ALA A 391 -31.66 21.69 19.48
CA ALA A 391 -31.14 21.25 20.78
C ALA A 391 -29.61 21.49 20.86
N GLU A 392 -29.16 22.41 21.70
CA GLU A 392 -27.75 22.55 22.06
C GLU A 392 -27.32 21.32 22.89
N GLY A 393 -26.25 20.63 22.47
CA GLY A 393 -25.72 19.49 23.23
C GLY A 393 -25.23 19.92 24.62
N LEU A 394 -25.45 19.10 25.64
CA LEU A 394 -24.99 19.35 27.03
C LEU A 394 -23.49 19.75 27.10
N THR A 395 -22.66 19.24 26.20
CA THR A 395 -21.23 19.56 26.09
C THR A 395 -20.97 21.01 25.63
N SER A 396 -21.76 21.56 24.69
CA SER A 396 -21.61 22.95 24.25
C SER A 396 -22.08 23.96 25.31
N VAL A 397 -23.11 23.59 26.08
CA VAL A 397 -23.62 24.41 27.20
C VAL A 397 -22.61 24.50 28.36
N VAL A 398 -21.89 23.41 28.65
CA VAL A 398 -20.87 23.38 29.72
C VAL A 398 -19.56 24.06 29.31
N LEU A 399 -19.18 23.96 28.03
CA LEU A 399 -17.94 24.56 27.50
C LEU A 399 -18.07 26.03 27.11
N GLY A 400 -19.28 26.56 26.92
CA GLY A 400 -19.53 27.94 26.49
C GLY A 400 -18.96 28.28 25.10
N LEU A 401 -18.49 27.27 24.33
CA LEU A 401 -17.94 27.43 23.00
C LEU A 401 -19.07 27.32 21.97
N THR A 402 -19.34 28.39 21.23
CA THR A 402 -20.34 28.40 20.17
C THR A 402 -19.77 27.77 18.89
N ARG A 403 -20.61 27.07 18.11
CA ARG A 403 -20.28 26.72 16.72
C ARG A 403 -20.06 28.04 15.94
N GLY A 404 -19.04 28.09 15.10
CA GLY A 404 -18.77 29.24 14.24
C GLY A 404 -20.02 29.69 13.48
N SER A 405 -20.16 31.00 13.28
CA SER A 405 -21.34 31.60 12.65
C SER A 405 -21.50 31.13 11.19
N GLY A 406 -22.36 30.13 11.01
CA GLY A 406 -22.70 29.50 9.74
C GLY A 406 -23.37 28.16 9.99
N GLY A 407 -24.63 28.18 10.44
CA GLY A 407 -25.39 26.97 10.76
C GLY A 407 -25.67 26.13 9.52
N MET A 408 -24.84 25.12 9.28
CA MET A 408 -25.20 23.90 8.56
C MET A 408 -24.94 22.72 9.48
N GLU A 409 -25.94 21.88 9.70
CA GLU A 409 -25.70 20.53 10.19
C GLU A 409 -24.76 19.83 9.20
N VAL A 410 -23.67 19.25 9.70
CA VAL A 410 -22.86 18.32 8.91
C VAL A 410 -23.77 17.13 8.63
N PRO A 411 -24.13 16.85 7.37
CA PRO A 411 -24.85 15.63 7.06
C PRO A 411 -23.93 14.47 7.45
N THR A 412 -24.27 13.76 8.52
CA THR A 412 -23.83 12.37 8.65
C THR A 412 -24.48 11.64 7.49
N GLU A 413 -23.68 11.16 6.54
CA GLU A 413 -24.06 10.33 5.38
C GLU A 413 -24.31 11.02 4.01
N SER A 414 -23.47 11.98 3.60
CA SER A 414 -23.19 12.17 2.16
C SER A 414 -21.77 11.75 1.81
N GLY A 415 -21.63 10.49 1.38
CA GLY A 415 -20.44 9.89 0.76
C GLY A 415 -19.20 9.81 1.65
N ALA A 416 -19.04 8.73 2.42
CA ALA A 416 -17.76 8.46 3.07
C ALA A 416 -16.64 8.38 2.00
N PHE A 417 -15.52 9.07 2.21
CA PHE A 417 -14.36 9.00 1.31
C PHE A 417 -13.96 7.54 1.07
N SER A 418 -13.68 7.20 -0.18
CA SER A 418 -13.15 5.90 -0.61
C SER A 418 -11.95 6.14 -1.52
N ASN A 419 -10.92 5.30 -1.38
CA ASN A 419 -9.76 5.38 -2.26
C ASN A 419 -10.14 4.98 -3.69
N ALA A 420 -9.59 5.68 -4.68
CA ALA A 420 -9.73 5.36 -6.09
C ALA A 420 -9.03 4.02 -6.39
N PRO A 421 -9.69 3.09 -7.08
CA PRO A 421 -9.05 1.83 -7.46
C PRO A 421 -8.05 2.04 -8.58
N ASP A 422 -6.90 1.38 -8.46
CA ASP A 422 -5.89 1.31 -9.52
C ASP A 422 -6.44 0.59 -10.76
N THR A 423 -5.73 0.70 -11.87
CA THR A 423 -6.08 -0.01 -13.10
C THR A 423 -5.73 -1.49 -12.97
N ASP A 424 -6.71 -2.37 -13.16
CA ASP A 424 -6.59 -3.82 -13.10
C ASP A 424 -5.98 -4.38 -14.41
N PRO A 425 -4.71 -4.83 -14.41
CA PRO A 425 -4.06 -5.34 -15.62
C PRO A 425 -4.47 -6.79 -15.96
N SER A 426 -5.25 -7.46 -15.10
CA SER A 426 -5.85 -8.77 -15.43
C SER A 426 -6.87 -8.65 -16.56
N ARG A 427 -7.38 -7.44 -16.86
CA ARG A 427 -8.33 -7.18 -17.94
C ARG A 427 -7.64 -6.86 -19.27
N ALA A 428 -7.97 -7.60 -20.32
CA ALA A 428 -7.40 -7.41 -21.66
C ALA A 428 -7.59 -5.98 -22.21
N ALA A 429 -8.74 -5.35 -21.97
CA ALA A 429 -9.01 -3.98 -22.40
C ALA A 429 -8.03 -2.97 -21.76
N ASN A 430 -7.74 -3.14 -20.47
CA ASN A 430 -6.78 -2.32 -19.74
C ASN A 430 -5.34 -2.54 -20.21
N ARG A 431 -4.96 -3.78 -20.53
CA ARG A 431 -3.65 -4.07 -21.16
C ARG A 431 -3.51 -3.35 -22.50
N ALA A 432 -4.54 -3.42 -23.34
CA ALA A 432 -4.56 -2.72 -24.63
C ALA A 432 -4.52 -1.18 -24.47
N TRP A 433 -5.17 -0.64 -23.43
CA TRP A 433 -5.08 0.77 -23.05
C TRP A 433 -3.65 1.16 -22.65
N GLY A 434 -3.02 0.41 -21.76
CA GLY A 434 -1.64 0.64 -21.33
C GLY A 434 -0.65 0.60 -22.50
N ARG A 435 -0.80 -0.36 -23.42
CA ARG A 435 0.00 -0.45 -24.66
C ARG A 435 -0.07 0.82 -25.50
N ARG A 436 -1.26 1.41 -25.65
CA ARG A 436 -1.42 2.67 -26.39
C ARG A 436 -0.69 3.81 -25.72
N ILE A 437 -0.72 3.88 -24.38
CA ILE A 437 0.02 4.89 -23.62
C ILE A 437 1.53 4.74 -23.83
N LEU A 438 2.07 3.53 -23.69
CA LEU A 438 3.51 3.30 -23.88
C LEU A 438 3.97 3.68 -25.29
N SER A 439 3.18 3.33 -26.31
CA SER A 439 3.44 3.70 -27.69
C SER A 439 3.49 5.22 -27.89
N ARG A 440 2.52 5.97 -27.34
CA ARG A 440 2.51 7.45 -27.42
C ARG A 440 3.64 8.10 -26.62
N SER A 441 4.03 7.50 -25.49
CA SER A 441 5.03 8.08 -24.58
C SER A 441 6.41 8.27 -25.21
N ALA A 442 6.77 7.49 -26.24
CA ALA A 442 8.09 7.54 -26.87
C ALA A 442 8.41 8.92 -27.48
N ASP A 443 7.42 9.55 -28.11
CA ASP A 443 7.54 10.84 -28.80
C ASP A 443 6.58 11.90 -28.24
N SER A 444 6.07 11.67 -27.02
CA SER A 444 5.03 12.53 -26.45
C SER A 444 5.54 13.95 -26.20
N ALA A 445 4.79 14.93 -26.69
CA ALA A 445 5.04 16.36 -26.52
C ALA A 445 3.97 17.05 -25.64
N ILE A 446 3.12 16.28 -24.96
CA ILE A 446 2.07 16.85 -24.10
C ILE A 446 2.67 17.71 -22.99
N GLY A 447 1.98 18.80 -22.64
CA GLY A 447 2.42 19.78 -21.66
C GLY A 447 3.49 20.78 -22.15
N VAL A 448 4.11 20.60 -23.32
CA VAL A 448 5.16 21.51 -23.85
C VAL A 448 4.65 22.92 -24.07
N ASP A 449 3.49 23.09 -24.70
CA ASP A 449 2.93 24.42 -24.97
C ASP A 449 2.57 25.14 -23.66
N THR A 450 1.96 24.42 -22.73
CA THR A 450 1.55 24.97 -21.43
C THR A 450 2.75 25.38 -20.58
N ILE A 451 3.80 24.56 -20.50
CA ILE A 451 5.00 24.96 -19.76
C ILE A 451 5.72 26.13 -20.43
N THR A 452 5.77 26.15 -21.77
CA THR A 452 6.38 27.27 -22.52
C THR A 452 5.63 28.58 -22.24
N ALA A 453 4.30 28.55 -22.21
CA ALA A 453 3.48 29.71 -21.86
C ALA A 453 3.67 30.16 -20.39
N ALA A 454 4.01 29.23 -19.51
CA ALA A 454 4.24 29.46 -18.09
C ALA A 454 5.63 30.04 -17.76
N VAL A 455 6.54 30.16 -18.73
CA VAL A 455 7.87 30.76 -18.53
C VAL A 455 7.73 32.21 -18.07
N VAL A 456 8.41 32.55 -16.97
CA VAL A 456 8.53 33.91 -16.45
C VAL A 456 10.01 34.28 -16.31
N ASP A 457 10.44 35.19 -17.18
CA ASP A 457 11.80 35.71 -17.29
C ASP A 457 11.93 37.19 -16.88
N ASP A 458 10.81 37.83 -16.55
CA ASP A 458 10.72 39.24 -16.17
C ASP A 458 10.19 39.42 -14.73
N PRO A 459 10.87 40.19 -13.87
CA PRO A 459 10.43 40.46 -12.50
C PRO A 459 9.05 41.12 -12.39
N ALA A 460 8.68 42.01 -13.32
CA ALA A 460 7.39 42.71 -13.26
C ALA A 460 6.22 41.76 -13.60
N ARG A 461 6.43 40.82 -14.53
CA ARG A 461 5.48 39.74 -14.80
C ARG A 461 5.30 38.83 -13.60
N LEU A 462 6.38 38.44 -12.92
CA LEU A 462 6.30 37.64 -11.69
C LEU A 462 5.51 38.37 -10.60
N ASP A 463 5.78 39.66 -10.40
CA ASP A 463 5.08 40.52 -9.45
C ASP A 463 3.57 40.58 -9.71
N ALA A 464 3.17 40.80 -10.97
CA ALA A 464 1.76 40.85 -11.37
C ALA A 464 1.05 39.49 -11.16
N ILE A 465 1.73 38.36 -11.40
CA ILE A 465 1.18 37.03 -11.11
C ILE A 465 0.98 36.86 -9.61
N MET A 466 1.97 37.20 -8.79
CA MET A 466 1.87 37.09 -7.33
C MET A 466 0.73 37.95 -6.77
N GLU A 467 0.60 39.19 -7.24
CA GLU A 467 -0.51 40.07 -6.83
C GLU A 467 -1.87 39.51 -7.26
N GLY A 468 -2.00 39.09 -8.52
CA GLY A 468 -3.24 38.52 -9.05
C GLY A 468 -3.69 37.28 -8.28
N VAL A 469 -2.77 36.34 -8.02
CA VAL A 469 -3.07 35.10 -7.30
C VAL A 469 -3.37 35.37 -5.82
N ALA A 470 -2.65 36.30 -5.17
CA ALA A 470 -2.93 36.66 -3.79
C ALA A 470 -4.33 37.30 -3.63
N ASN A 471 -4.74 38.15 -4.57
CA ASN A 471 -6.07 38.76 -4.59
C ASN A 471 -7.17 37.70 -4.81
N ALA A 472 -7.00 36.83 -5.80
CA ALA A 472 -7.93 35.72 -6.07
C ALA A 472 -8.02 34.76 -4.86
N GLY A 473 -6.90 34.48 -4.20
CA GLY A 473 -6.83 33.69 -2.98
C GLY A 473 -7.58 34.33 -1.82
N GLY A 474 -7.46 35.65 -1.64
CA GLY A 474 -8.23 36.40 -0.64
C GLY A 474 -9.75 36.32 -0.86
N GLU A 475 -10.22 36.30 -2.11
CA GLU A 475 -11.64 36.08 -2.43
C GLU A 475 -12.06 34.62 -2.24
N TRP A 476 -11.23 33.69 -2.67
CA TRP A 476 -11.47 32.25 -2.54
C TRP A 476 -11.57 31.80 -1.09
N GLY A 477 -10.69 32.29 -0.22
CA GLY A 477 -10.68 31.98 1.21
C GLY A 477 -11.91 32.48 1.98
N ARG A 478 -12.72 33.38 1.42
CA ARG A 478 -14.01 33.81 2.00
C ARG A 478 -15.15 32.85 1.71
N ARG A 479 -15.01 31.97 0.72
CA ARG A 479 -16.03 30.95 0.43
C ARG A 479 -16.05 29.90 1.53
N SER A 480 -17.19 29.24 1.73
CA SER A 480 -17.29 28.17 2.73
C SER A 480 -16.41 26.97 2.34
N GLY A 481 -15.97 26.19 3.33
CA GLY A 481 -15.27 24.92 3.09
C GLY A 481 -16.06 23.96 2.20
N HIS A 482 -17.40 24.03 2.25
CA HIS A 482 -18.28 23.26 1.38
C HIS A 482 -18.21 23.68 -0.10
N ASP A 483 -18.22 24.98 -0.37
CA ASP A 483 -18.08 25.51 -1.74
C ASP A 483 -16.72 25.14 -2.34
N ARG A 484 -15.66 25.22 -1.52
CA ARG A 484 -14.31 24.81 -1.93
C ARG A 484 -14.26 23.31 -2.23
N ALA A 485 -14.80 22.49 -1.33
CA ALA A 485 -14.83 21.04 -1.48
C ALA A 485 -15.51 20.57 -2.77
N THR A 486 -16.59 21.23 -3.19
CA THR A 486 -17.30 20.89 -4.43
C THR A 486 -16.41 21.01 -5.68
N LEU A 487 -15.53 22.02 -5.73
CA LEU A 487 -14.57 22.18 -6.82
C LEU A 487 -13.46 21.13 -6.76
N LEU A 488 -13.05 20.73 -5.55
CA LEU A 488 -12.04 19.69 -5.35
C LEU A 488 -12.55 18.30 -5.76
N ASP A 489 -13.81 17.97 -5.46
CA ASP A 489 -14.42 16.71 -5.93
C ASP A 489 -14.48 16.65 -7.47
N ARG A 490 -14.76 17.78 -8.13
CA ARG A 490 -14.65 17.89 -9.60
C ARG A 490 -13.23 17.69 -10.10
N ALA A 491 -12.24 18.24 -9.38
CA ALA A 491 -10.83 18.05 -9.71
C ALA A 491 -10.42 16.57 -9.62
N GLY A 492 -10.90 15.83 -8.62
CA GLY A 492 -10.68 14.39 -8.51
C GLY A 492 -11.18 13.63 -9.74
N HIS A 493 -12.41 13.88 -10.18
CA HIS A 493 -12.94 13.27 -11.41
C HIS A 493 -12.16 13.66 -12.68
N ALA A 494 -11.71 14.91 -12.77
CA ALA A 494 -10.92 15.36 -13.93
C ALA A 494 -9.53 14.71 -13.97
N LEU A 495 -8.90 14.48 -12.82
CA LEU A 495 -7.63 13.74 -12.72
C LEU A 495 -7.82 12.28 -13.15
N GLU A 496 -8.90 11.64 -12.73
CA GLU A 496 -9.22 10.26 -13.13
C GLU A 496 -9.53 10.16 -14.64
N ALA A 497 -10.29 11.11 -15.20
CA ALA A 497 -10.58 11.18 -16.63
C ALA A 497 -9.33 11.44 -17.49
N ASN A 498 -8.30 12.07 -16.93
CA ASN A 498 -7.02 12.34 -17.58
C ASN A 498 -5.92 11.32 -17.19
N ARG A 499 -6.27 10.19 -16.58
CA ARG A 499 -5.32 9.17 -16.10
C ARG A 499 -4.33 8.72 -17.20
N ASP A 500 -4.79 8.57 -18.43
CA ASP A 500 -3.95 8.15 -19.55
C ASP A 500 -2.93 9.23 -19.96
N ARG A 501 -3.33 10.51 -20.05
CA ARG A 501 -2.44 11.66 -20.30
C ARG A 501 -1.40 11.81 -19.19
N LEU A 502 -1.82 11.62 -17.93
CA LEU A 502 -0.94 11.72 -16.77
C LEU A 502 0.12 10.60 -16.76
N ILE A 503 -0.27 9.36 -17.03
CA ILE A 503 0.68 8.24 -17.14
C ILE A 503 1.61 8.43 -18.34
N GLU A 504 1.09 8.90 -19.47
CA GLU A 504 1.88 9.15 -20.68
C GLU A 504 3.01 10.16 -20.42
N VAL A 505 2.69 11.32 -19.82
CA VAL A 505 3.72 12.35 -19.56
C VAL A 505 4.72 11.87 -18.51
N MET A 506 4.29 11.13 -17.48
CA MET A 506 5.20 10.58 -16.48
C MET A 506 6.17 9.57 -17.08
N ALA A 507 5.70 8.68 -17.95
CA ALA A 507 6.53 7.73 -18.67
C ALA A 507 7.52 8.43 -19.61
N ALA A 508 7.05 9.44 -20.36
CA ALA A 508 7.86 10.17 -21.33
C ALA A 508 8.93 11.08 -20.69
N GLU A 509 8.60 11.74 -19.57
CA GLU A 509 9.45 12.75 -18.96
C GLU A 509 10.33 12.18 -17.84
N THR A 510 9.71 11.45 -16.91
CA THR A 510 10.38 10.98 -15.68
C THR A 510 10.80 9.52 -15.74
N GLY A 511 10.40 8.78 -16.77
CA GLY A 511 10.77 7.39 -16.96
C GLY A 511 10.01 6.41 -16.05
N LYS A 512 8.87 6.82 -15.47
CA LYS A 512 8.05 5.91 -14.66
C LYS A 512 7.41 4.81 -15.51
N THR A 513 7.46 3.59 -15.01
CA THR A 513 6.68 2.46 -15.56
C THR A 513 5.20 2.66 -15.24
N ILE A 514 4.29 2.01 -15.97
CA ILE A 514 2.85 2.08 -15.67
C ILE A 514 2.58 1.62 -14.23
N ALA A 515 3.26 0.57 -13.77
CA ALA A 515 3.11 0.05 -12.41
C ALA A 515 3.50 1.05 -11.30
N GLU A 516 4.29 2.08 -11.61
CA GLU A 516 4.65 3.16 -10.69
C GLU A 516 3.84 4.45 -10.92
N ALA A 517 3.40 4.69 -12.16
CA ALA A 517 2.66 5.88 -12.57
C ALA A 517 1.15 5.78 -12.29
N ASP A 518 0.54 4.60 -12.47
CA ASP A 518 -0.90 4.40 -12.29
C ASP A 518 -1.34 4.58 -10.82
N PRO A 519 -0.65 4.01 -9.81
CA PRO A 519 -0.97 4.30 -8.41
C PRO A 519 -0.77 5.76 -8.02
N GLU A 520 0.16 6.48 -8.70
CA GLU A 520 0.36 7.91 -8.47
C GLU A 520 -0.84 8.74 -8.93
N VAL A 521 -1.50 8.37 -10.03
CA VAL A 521 -2.75 9.04 -10.43
C VAL A 521 -3.85 8.78 -9.39
N SER A 522 -3.98 7.54 -8.90
CA SER A 522 -4.93 7.22 -7.83
C SER A 522 -4.66 8.03 -6.56
N GLU A 523 -3.40 8.23 -6.18
CA GLU A 523 -3.00 9.08 -5.05
C GLU A 523 -3.42 10.56 -5.26
N ALA A 524 -3.27 11.10 -6.48
CA ALA A 524 -3.72 12.46 -6.81
C ALA A 524 -5.26 12.62 -6.71
N VAL A 525 -6.01 11.63 -7.21
CA VAL A 525 -7.48 11.58 -7.13
C VAL A 525 -7.92 11.48 -5.67
N ASP A 526 -7.25 10.64 -4.89
CA ASP A 526 -7.52 10.49 -3.47
C ASP A 526 -7.29 11.77 -2.69
N PHE A 527 -6.19 12.50 -2.95
CA PHE A 527 -5.96 13.80 -2.31
C PHE A 527 -7.10 14.78 -2.59
N ALA A 528 -7.63 14.82 -3.82
CA ALA A 528 -8.71 15.72 -4.18
C ALA A 528 -9.95 15.46 -3.32
N HIS A 529 -10.42 14.21 -3.30
CA HIS A 529 -11.63 13.82 -2.57
C HIS A 529 -11.43 13.85 -1.05
N TYR A 530 -10.26 13.41 -0.56
CA TYR A 530 -9.98 13.40 0.87
C TYR A 530 -9.90 14.83 1.44
N TYR A 531 -9.20 15.74 0.75
CA TYR A 531 -9.14 17.14 1.18
C TYR A 531 -10.45 17.89 0.95
N ALA A 532 -11.28 17.49 -0.02
CA ALA A 532 -12.65 17.98 -0.11
C ALA A 532 -13.45 17.62 1.17
N THR A 533 -13.35 16.38 1.65
CA THR A 533 -13.96 16.00 2.94
C THR A 533 -13.38 16.83 4.10
N ARG A 534 -12.05 16.98 4.19
CA ARG A 534 -11.43 17.75 5.28
C ARG A 534 -11.78 19.25 5.22
N ALA A 535 -11.92 19.84 4.04
CA ALA A 535 -12.31 21.24 3.88
C ALA A 535 -13.68 21.54 4.50
N ARG A 536 -14.63 20.60 4.39
CA ARG A 536 -15.98 20.70 4.98
C ARG A 536 -15.93 20.75 6.51
N GLU A 537 -14.92 20.16 7.13
CA GLU A 537 -14.74 20.12 8.59
C GLU A 537 -13.97 21.33 9.13
N LEU A 538 -13.19 22.02 8.29
CA LEU A 538 -12.27 23.08 8.69
C LEU A 538 -12.99 24.27 9.35
N ASP A 539 -14.18 24.62 8.86
CA ASP A 539 -15.00 25.72 9.38
C ASP A 539 -15.73 25.36 10.70
N ALA A 540 -15.70 24.08 11.11
CA ALA A 540 -16.46 23.57 12.26
C ALA A 540 -15.65 23.47 13.57
N VAL A 541 -14.38 23.87 13.56
CA VAL A 541 -13.51 23.81 14.74
C VAL A 541 -14.02 24.75 15.84
N GLN A 542 -14.27 24.22 17.03
CA GLN A 542 -14.79 24.99 18.15
C GLN A 542 -13.67 25.73 18.90
N GLY A 543 -13.95 26.97 19.31
CA GLY A 543 -13.04 27.80 20.11
C GLY A 543 -11.90 28.45 19.32
N ALA A 544 -11.83 28.22 18.01
CA ALA A 544 -10.89 28.92 17.15
C ALA A 544 -11.45 28.98 15.74
N ARG A 545 -11.19 30.08 15.04
CA ARG A 545 -11.58 30.26 13.64
C ARG A 545 -10.36 30.20 12.73
N PHE A 546 -10.50 29.48 11.63
CA PHE A 546 -9.44 29.36 10.63
C PHE A 546 -9.36 30.62 9.75
N ILE A 547 -8.14 31.08 9.48
CA ILE A 547 -7.82 32.15 8.55
C ILE A 547 -6.90 31.56 7.48
N PRO A 548 -7.38 31.38 6.24
CA PRO A 548 -6.56 30.84 5.15
C PRO A 548 -5.34 31.74 4.84
N ALA A 549 -4.23 31.12 4.42
CA ALA A 549 -3.16 31.85 3.75
C ALA A 549 -3.69 32.41 2.41
N ALA A 550 -3.46 33.69 2.10
CA ALA A 550 -3.96 34.27 0.85
C ALA A 550 -3.18 33.72 -0.37
N LEU A 551 -1.87 33.60 -0.25
CA LEU A 551 -0.99 33.02 -1.27
C LEU A 551 -0.13 31.89 -0.71
N THR A 552 -0.24 30.72 -1.32
CA THR A 552 0.62 29.56 -1.08
C THR A 552 1.47 29.26 -2.32
N VAL A 553 2.79 29.09 -2.14
CA VAL A 553 3.68 28.60 -3.19
C VAL A 553 3.95 27.11 -2.99
N VAL A 554 3.79 26.32 -4.05
CA VAL A 554 4.07 24.88 -4.07
C VAL A 554 5.35 24.65 -4.88
N ALA A 555 6.35 24.03 -4.23
CA ALA A 555 7.62 23.60 -4.81
C ALA A 555 7.72 22.06 -4.69
N PRO A 556 7.15 21.31 -5.66
CA PRO A 556 7.09 19.86 -5.63
C PRO A 556 8.40 19.21 -6.14
N PRO A 557 8.59 17.90 -5.94
CA PRO A 557 9.74 17.16 -6.44
C PRO A 557 9.45 16.59 -7.85
N TRP A 558 10.44 15.94 -8.45
CA TRP A 558 10.30 15.27 -9.75
C TRP A 558 9.92 13.79 -9.66
N ASN A 559 10.12 13.16 -8.50
CA ASN A 559 10.00 11.70 -8.36
C ASN A 559 8.57 11.20 -8.14
N PHE A 560 7.66 12.08 -7.75
CA PHE A 560 6.21 11.92 -7.82
C PHE A 560 5.65 13.20 -8.45
N PRO A 561 5.79 13.32 -9.78
CA PRO A 561 5.57 14.57 -10.50
C PRO A 561 4.09 14.93 -10.70
N VAL A 562 3.15 14.08 -10.28
CA VAL A 562 1.70 14.29 -10.35
C VAL A 562 1.07 14.25 -8.95
N ALA A 563 1.27 13.20 -8.15
CA ALA A 563 0.58 13.06 -6.86
C ALA A 563 0.96 14.13 -5.85
N ILE A 564 2.26 14.32 -5.61
CA ILE A 564 2.75 15.30 -4.63
C ILE A 564 2.39 16.75 -5.04
N PRO A 565 2.59 17.19 -6.30
CA PRO A 565 2.14 18.52 -6.70
C PRO A 565 0.62 18.67 -6.67
N ALA A 566 -0.15 17.69 -7.15
CA ALA A 566 -1.61 17.73 -7.08
C ALA A 566 -2.07 17.82 -5.62
N GLY A 567 -1.59 16.93 -4.75
CA GLY A 567 -1.93 16.92 -3.33
C GLY A 567 -1.60 18.23 -2.62
N SER A 568 -0.45 18.84 -2.92
CA SER A 568 -0.05 20.12 -2.34
C SER A 568 -0.91 21.29 -2.84
N VAL A 569 -1.20 21.33 -4.15
CA VAL A 569 -2.09 22.33 -4.77
C VAL A 569 -3.50 22.19 -4.23
N LEU A 570 -4.05 20.98 -4.24
CA LEU A 570 -5.41 20.68 -3.79
C LEU A 570 -5.57 20.97 -2.30
N ALA A 571 -4.58 20.65 -1.45
CA ALA A 571 -4.63 20.99 -0.04
C ALA A 571 -4.65 22.52 0.19
N ALA A 572 -3.83 23.28 -0.54
CA ALA A 572 -3.81 24.73 -0.44
C ALA A 572 -5.15 25.35 -0.89
N LEU A 573 -5.72 24.85 -1.99
CA LEU A 573 -7.05 25.25 -2.46
C LEU A 573 -8.15 24.85 -1.47
N ALA A 574 -8.06 23.66 -0.86
CA ALA A 574 -8.98 23.17 0.17
C ALA A 574 -9.01 24.10 1.40
N ALA A 575 -7.82 24.53 1.84
CA ALA A 575 -7.65 25.46 2.95
C ALA A 575 -8.15 26.87 2.58
N GLY A 576 -8.11 27.27 1.31
CA GLY A 576 -8.63 28.54 0.83
C GLY A 576 -7.57 29.51 0.28
N SER A 577 -6.39 29.02 -0.10
CA SER A 577 -5.34 29.84 -0.72
C SER A 577 -5.49 29.96 -2.24
N GLY A 578 -4.98 31.07 -2.78
CA GLY A 578 -4.49 31.10 -4.16
C GLY A 578 -3.13 30.39 -4.23
N VAL A 579 -2.84 29.74 -5.36
CA VAL A 579 -1.69 28.84 -5.49
C VAL A 579 -0.83 29.22 -6.68
N ILE A 580 0.47 29.38 -6.41
CA ILE A 580 1.50 29.36 -7.44
C ILE A 580 2.25 28.04 -7.33
N ILE A 581 2.28 27.26 -8.40
CA ILE A 581 3.09 26.04 -8.48
C ILE A 581 4.32 26.30 -9.34
N LYS A 582 5.50 26.08 -8.75
CA LYS A 582 6.80 26.13 -9.43
C LYS A 582 7.37 24.71 -9.50
N PRO A 583 7.20 23.98 -10.62
CA PRO A 583 7.57 22.57 -10.72
C PRO A 583 9.10 22.35 -10.66
N ALA A 584 9.50 21.12 -10.35
CA ALA A 584 10.89 20.70 -10.50
C ALA A 584 11.31 20.75 -11.99
N PRO A 585 12.54 21.19 -12.31
CA PRO A 585 12.99 21.32 -13.70
C PRO A 585 12.87 20.05 -14.55
N GLN A 586 13.01 18.89 -13.91
CA GLN A 586 12.96 17.56 -14.52
C GLN A 586 11.52 17.04 -14.76
N ALA A 587 10.50 17.68 -14.18
CA ALA A 587 9.11 17.20 -14.20
C ALA A 587 8.11 18.30 -14.63
N ARG A 588 8.58 19.22 -15.48
CA ARG A 588 7.83 20.42 -15.85
C ARG A 588 6.59 20.11 -16.67
N ARG A 589 6.67 19.18 -17.63
CA ARG A 589 5.53 18.78 -18.46
C ARG A 589 4.50 18.02 -17.65
N SER A 590 4.95 17.16 -16.74
CA SER A 590 4.07 16.40 -15.85
C SER A 590 3.20 17.33 -14.99
N ALA A 591 3.82 18.37 -14.40
CA ALA A 591 3.08 19.41 -13.70
C ALA A 591 2.15 20.20 -14.61
N ALA A 592 2.57 20.52 -15.84
CA ALA A 592 1.74 21.22 -16.82
C ALA A 592 0.47 20.44 -17.18
N VAL A 593 0.58 19.15 -17.49
CA VAL A 593 -0.56 18.28 -17.81
C VAL A 593 -1.49 18.10 -16.61
N MET A 594 -0.93 17.99 -15.40
CA MET A 594 -1.74 17.95 -14.17
C MET A 594 -2.52 19.24 -13.97
N VAL A 595 -1.88 20.40 -14.15
CA VAL A 595 -2.54 21.71 -14.02
C VAL A 595 -3.57 21.94 -15.14
N GLU A 596 -3.33 21.46 -16.35
CA GLU A 596 -4.34 21.43 -17.42
C GLU A 596 -5.61 20.71 -16.97
N ALA A 597 -5.48 19.49 -16.43
CA ALA A 597 -6.62 18.72 -15.92
C ALA A 597 -7.36 19.48 -14.80
N LEU A 598 -6.64 20.17 -13.91
CA LEU A 598 -7.25 21.00 -12.86
C LEU A 598 -7.97 22.24 -13.42
N TRP A 599 -7.45 22.88 -14.46
CA TRP A 599 -8.12 23.99 -15.13
C TRP A 599 -9.36 23.51 -15.91
N GLU A 600 -9.27 22.37 -16.59
CA GLU A 600 -10.40 21.68 -17.24
C GLU A 600 -11.50 21.34 -16.21
N ALA A 601 -11.11 20.98 -14.98
CA ALA A 601 -12.03 20.78 -13.86
C ALA A 601 -12.74 22.05 -13.37
N GLY A 602 -12.38 23.23 -13.90
CA GLY A 602 -12.98 24.53 -13.58
C GLY A 602 -12.23 25.35 -12.53
N ILE A 603 -11.00 24.98 -12.15
CA ILE A 603 -10.17 25.80 -11.28
C ILE A 603 -9.72 27.05 -12.06
N PRO A 604 -10.01 28.28 -11.59
CA PRO A 604 -9.62 29.49 -12.33
C PRO A 604 -8.11 29.64 -12.46
N ARG A 605 -7.62 30.03 -13.64
CA ARG A 605 -6.20 30.31 -13.89
C ARG A 605 -5.64 31.44 -13.02
N GLN A 606 -6.48 32.37 -12.58
CA GLN A 606 -6.08 33.43 -11.64
C GLN A 606 -5.94 32.91 -10.20
N LEU A 607 -6.54 31.76 -9.88
CA LEU A 607 -6.45 31.11 -8.57
C LEU A 607 -5.32 30.09 -8.51
N LEU A 608 -5.08 29.35 -9.60
CA LEU A 608 -3.98 28.40 -9.76
C LEU A 608 -3.11 28.81 -10.95
N ALA A 609 -1.92 29.35 -10.66
CA ALA A 609 -0.94 29.74 -11.65
C ALA A 609 0.22 28.74 -11.70
N LEU A 610 0.49 28.20 -12.89
CA LEU A 610 1.74 27.49 -13.20
C LEU A 610 2.80 28.51 -13.57
N VAL A 611 3.97 28.44 -12.95
CA VAL A 611 5.06 29.38 -13.18
C VAL A 611 6.37 28.61 -13.35
N ASP A 612 6.97 28.68 -14.54
CA ASP A 612 8.32 28.17 -14.80
C ASP A 612 9.32 29.32 -14.65
N VAL A 613 10.06 29.31 -13.55
CA VAL A 613 11.07 30.32 -13.21
C VAL A 613 12.40 29.63 -13.03
N ALA A 614 13.46 30.22 -13.61
CA ALA A 614 14.82 29.79 -13.37
C ALA A 614 15.17 29.83 -11.87
N GLU A 615 16.07 28.93 -11.45
CA GLU A 615 16.55 28.84 -10.06
C GLU A 615 17.59 29.92 -9.73
N ASN A 616 17.26 31.16 -10.05
CA ASN A 616 18.12 32.33 -9.95
C ASN A 616 17.45 33.40 -9.05
N GLU A 617 17.75 34.68 -9.31
CA GLU A 617 17.17 35.80 -8.57
C GLU A 617 15.63 35.81 -8.58
N LEU A 618 14.97 35.40 -9.66
CA LEU A 618 13.51 35.35 -9.74
C LEU A 618 12.92 34.24 -8.86
N GLY A 619 13.54 33.05 -8.84
CA GLY A 619 13.13 31.98 -7.94
C GLY A 619 13.29 32.38 -6.47
N ARG A 620 14.37 33.08 -6.13
CA ARG A 620 14.56 33.68 -4.80
C ARG A 620 13.51 34.75 -4.51
N GLN A 621 13.22 35.62 -5.46
CA GLN A 621 12.18 36.66 -5.33
C GLN A 621 10.83 36.03 -5.00
N LEU A 622 10.41 35.00 -5.75
CA LEU A 622 9.14 34.29 -5.50
C LEU A 622 9.08 33.71 -4.08
N ILE A 623 10.11 32.98 -3.64
CA ILE A 623 10.08 32.30 -2.35
C ILE A 623 10.21 33.27 -1.16
N ALA A 624 11.00 34.33 -1.31
CA ALA A 624 11.27 35.28 -0.23
C ALA A 624 10.24 36.42 -0.13
N ASP A 625 9.30 36.53 -1.09
CA ASP A 625 8.33 37.63 -1.13
C ASP A 625 7.45 37.66 0.14
N PRO A 626 7.22 38.83 0.76
CA PRO A 626 6.36 38.96 1.94
C PRO A 626 4.89 38.56 1.70
N ARG A 627 4.37 38.66 0.47
CA ARG A 627 3.00 38.24 0.12
C ARG A 627 2.83 36.73 0.17
N VAL A 628 3.91 35.96 0.03
CA VAL A 628 3.86 34.50 0.19
C VAL A 628 3.68 34.18 1.67
N ASN A 629 2.47 33.73 2.01
CA ASN A 629 2.08 33.42 3.39
C ASN A 629 2.41 31.99 3.78
N ARG A 630 2.65 31.11 2.79
CA ARG A 630 2.95 29.69 2.99
C ARG A 630 3.77 29.16 1.82
N VAL A 631 4.76 28.33 2.12
CA VAL A 631 5.44 27.49 1.12
C VAL A 631 5.24 26.04 1.51
N ILE A 632 4.79 25.23 0.55
CA ILE A 632 4.79 23.77 0.64
C ILE A 632 5.95 23.28 -0.24
N LEU A 633 6.95 22.66 0.38
CA LEU A 633 8.10 22.09 -0.29
C LEU A 633 8.06 20.57 -0.14
N THR A 634 8.30 19.84 -1.21
CA THR A 634 8.73 18.46 -1.08
C THR A 634 10.03 18.27 -1.83
N GLY A 635 11.09 17.86 -1.14
CA GLY A 635 12.43 17.81 -1.71
C GLY A 635 13.53 17.56 -0.69
N SER A 636 14.69 18.17 -0.89
CA SER A 636 15.83 17.97 0.03
C SER A 636 15.74 18.87 1.26
N TYR A 637 16.29 18.40 2.39
CA TYR A 637 16.47 19.22 3.58
C TYR A 637 17.35 20.46 3.30
N ASP A 638 18.33 20.32 2.40
CA ASP A 638 19.20 21.43 1.99
C ASP A 638 18.43 22.53 1.25
N THR A 639 17.42 22.17 0.45
CA THR A 639 16.50 23.13 -0.18
C THR A 639 15.66 23.87 0.86
N ALA A 640 15.15 23.17 1.87
CA ALA A 640 14.40 23.79 2.97
C ALA A 640 15.28 24.80 3.74
N LYS A 641 16.53 24.43 4.00
CA LYS A 641 17.54 25.31 4.61
C LYS A 641 17.87 26.51 3.72
N LEU A 642 18.00 26.30 2.41
CA LEU A 642 18.23 27.37 1.44
C LEU A 642 17.09 28.39 1.45
N PHE A 643 15.83 27.94 1.41
CA PHE A 643 14.67 28.82 1.44
C PHE A 643 14.62 29.66 2.73
N ARG A 644 14.88 29.04 3.88
CA ARG A 644 14.99 29.76 5.17
C ARG A 644 16.19 30.71 5.24
N SER A 645 17.26 30.46 4.49
CA SER A 645 18.40 31.40 4.42
C SER A 645 18.04 32.70 3.68
N TRP A 646 17.08 32.64 2.76
CA TRP A 646 16.58 33.82 2.04
C TRP A 646 15.57 34.62 2.87
N ARG A 647 14.71 33.91 3.60
CA ARG A 647 13.72 34.48 4.52
C ARG A 647 13.64 33.64 5.80
N PRO A 648 14.32 34.04 6.90
CA PRO A 648 14.38 33.23 8.12
C PRO A 648 13.01 32.86 8.70
N ASP A 649 12.04 33.79 8.64
CA ASP A 649 10.67 33.63 9.14
C ASP A 649 9.73 32.92 8.17
N LEU A 650 10.20 32.47 6.99
CA LEU A 650 9.37 31.87 5.93
C LEU A 650 8.43 30.80 6.48
N PRO A 651 7.10 30.91 6.37
CA PRO A 651 6.19 29.87 6.81
C PRO A 651 6.28 28.63 5.89
N LEU A 652 7.25 27.77 6.18
CA LEU A 652 7.60 26.59 5.39
C LEU A 652 7.01 25.33 6.03
N LEU A 653 6.26 24.57 5.25
CA LEU A 653 5.99 23.16 5.50
C LEU A 653 6.82 22.38 4.48
N ALA A 654 7.72 21.51 4.94
CA ALA A 654 8.48 20.69 4.01
C ALA A 654 8.46 19.21 4.40
N GLU A 655 8.11 18.37 3.45
CA GLU A 655 8.37 16.94 3.50
C GLU A 655 9.70 16.69 2.80
N THR A 656 10.62 16.01 3.47
CA THR A 656 11.96 15.80 2.94
C THR A 656 12.35 14.33 3.03
N SER A 657 13.49 13.98 2.45
CA SER A 657 13.86 12.58 2.24
C SER A 657 14.01 11.75 3.53
N GLY A 658 14.26 10.45 3.35
CA GLY A 658 14.45 9.48 4.43
C GLY A 658 15.63 8.55 4.18
N LYS A 659 16.23 8.04 5.26
CA LYS A 659 17.20 6.94 5.22
C LYS A 659 16.56 5.71 5.87
N ASN A 660 15.68 5.07 5.11
CA ASN A 660 14.74 4.10 5.67
C ASN A 660 15.35 2.69 5.73
N ALA A 661 14.92 1.91 6.72
CA ALA A 661 15.38 0.55 6.93
C ALA A 661 14.23 -0.43 7.18
N ILE A 662 14.41 -1.68 6.75
CA ILE A 662 13.57 -2.82 7.12
C ILE A 662 14.38 -3.75 8.04
N ILE A 663 13.87 -4.02 9.24
CA ILE A 663 14.43 -5.03 10.15
C ILE A 663 13.83 -6.39 9.79
N VAL A 664 14.64 -7.43 9.69
CA VAL A 664 14.20 -8.82 9.49
C VAL A 664 14.71 -9.69 10.63
N THR A 665 13.80 -10.27 11.38
CA THR A 665 14.13 -11.14 12.52
C THR A 665 14.10 -12.63 12.11
N PRO A 666 14.66 -13.54 12.92
CA PRO A 666 14.56 -14.98 12.68
C PRO A 666 13.12 -15.53 12.62
N SER A 667 12.16 -14.79 13.17
CA SER A 667 10.72 -15.13 13.19
C SER A 667 9.99 -14.71 11.90
N ALA A 668 10.67 -14.06 10.96
CA ALA A 668 10.10 -13.61 9.71
C ALA A 668 9.82 -14.74 8.70
N ASP A 669 8.89 -14.49 7.78
CA ASP A 669 8.86 -15.19 6.49
C ASP A 669 9.88 -14.55 5.55
N TYR A 670 10.96 -15.27 5.23
CA TYR A 670 12.05 -14.75 4.41
C TYR A 670 11.67 -14.52 2.95
N ASP A 671 10.74 -15.29 2.37
CA ASP A 671 10.35 -15.12 0.97
C ASP A 671 9.51 -13.84 0.82
N LEU A 672 8.57 -13.62 1.75
CA LEU A 672 7.81 -12.37 1.82
C LEU A 672 8.72 -11.18 2.11
N ALA A 673 9.61 -11.30 3.10
CA ALA A 673 10.56 -10.23 3.43
C ALA A 673 11.43 -9.83 2.24
N VAL A 674 11.99 -10.80 1.50
CA VAL A 674 12.79 -10.50 0.29
C VAL A 674 11.95 -9.81 -0.77
N SER A 675 10.73 -10.30 -1.05
CA SER A 675 9.82 -9.67 -2.02
C SER A 675 9.55 -8.20 -1.68
N ASP A 676 9.25 -7.92 -0.40
CA ASP A 676 8.97 -6.58 0.09
C ASP A 676 10.21 -5.67 0.11
N ILE A 677 11.38 -6.21 0.45
CA ILE A 677 12.66 -5.51 0.39
C ILE A 677 12.99 -5.10 -1.04
N VAL A 678 12.89 -6.01 -2.00
CA VAL A 678 13.22 -5.75 -3.41
C VAL A 678 12.30 -4.67 -3.98
N LYS A 679 10.99 -4.78 -3.75
CA LYS A 679 10.02 -3.75 -4.16
C LYS A 679 10.31 -2.40 -3.51
N SER A 680 10.59 -2.39 -2.20
CA SER A 680 10.83 -1.15 -1.45
C SER A 680 12.15 -0.47 -1.79
N ALA A 681 13.19 -1.24 -2.13
CA ALA A 681 14.52 -0.72 -2.42
C ALA A 681 14.66 -0.25 -3.88
N PHE A 682 14.03 -0.95 -4.82
CA PHE A 682 14.28 -0.77 -6.25
C PHE A 682 13.08 -0.26 -7.05
N GLY A 683 11.88 -0.22 -6.47
CA GLY A 683 10.73 0.46 -7.08
C GLY A 683 11.08 1.91 -7.46
N HIS A 684 10.75 2.31 -8.68
CA HIS A 684 11.19 3.58 -9.29
C HIS A 684 12.70 3.84 -9.19
N ALA A 685 13.53 2.79 -9.34
CA ALA A 685 14.98 2.82 -9.19
C ALA A 685 15.45 3.35 -7.82
N GLY A 686 14.69 3.13 -6.75
CA GLY A 686 15.01 3.62 -5.41
C GLY A 686 14.87 5.14 -5.25
N GLN A 687 14.29 5.83 -6.22
CA GLN A 687 14.06 7.29 -6.21
C GLN A 687 12.77 7.65 -5.45
N LYS A 688 12.56 7.05 -4.28
CA LYS A 688 11.44 7.35 -3.39
C LYS A 688 12.00 7.82 -2.06
N CYS A 689 11.40 8.87 -1.47
CA CYS A 689 11.75 9.30 -0.13
C CYS A 689 11.55 8.17 0.89
N SER A 690 10.60 7.27 0.64
CA SER A 690 10.28 6.07 1.42
C SER A 690 11.07 4.81 1.06
N ALA A 691 11.98 4.86 0.07
CA ALA A 691 12.70 3.67 -0.40
C ALA A 691 13.51 3.02 0.74
N ALA A 692 13.50 1.69 0.80
CA ALA A 692 14.30 0.93 1.76
C ALA A 692 15.78 0.95 1.32
N SER A 693 16.57 1.84 1.91
CA SER A 693 18.01 1.94 1.64
C SER A 693 18.84 0.93 2.44
N LEU A 694 18.26 0.40 3.52
CA LEU A 694 18.91 -0.51 4.45
C LEU A 694 18.02 -1.71 4.77
N VAL A 695 18.65 -2.86 4.96
CA VAL A 695 18.05 -4.02 5.62
C VAL A 695 18.93 -4.38 6.80
N ILE A 696 18.31 -4.57 7.97
CA ILE A 696 19.02 -4.93 9.20
C ILE A 696 18.59 -6.34 9.59
N LEU A 697 19.52 -7.29 9.44
CA LEU A 697 19.27 -8.70 9.75
C LEU A 697 19.64 -8.99 11.20
N VAL A 698 18.70 -9.60 11.95
CA VAL A 698 18.89 -9.92 13.37
C VAL A 698 19.33 -11.37 13.55
N GLY A 699 20.40 -11.58 14.31
CA GLY A 699 20.83 -12.92 14.74
C GLY A 699 21.01 -13.90 13.58
N SER A 700 20.32 -15.05 13.63
CA SER A 700 20.45 -16.12 12.63
C SER A 700 19.92 -15.76 11.24
N ALA A 701 19.10 -14.71 11.10
CA ALA A 701 18.67 -14.20 9.80
C ALA A 701 19.87 -13.71 8.97
N ALA A 702 20.90 -13.16 9.62
CA ALA A 702 22.10 -12.64 8.95
C ALA A 702 22.96 -13.73 8.30
N THR A 703 22.92 -14.96 8.84
CA THR A 703 23.64 -16.12 8.33
C THR A 703 22.78 -17.05 7.48
N SER A 704 21.53 -16.65 7.18
CA SER A 704 20.59 -17.47 6.42
C SER A 704 20.97 -17.50 4.94
N GLU A 705 21.44 -18.66 4.46
CA GLU A 705 21.71 -18.87 3.03
C GLU A 705 20.45 -18.69 2.18
N ARG A 706 19.28 -19.12 2.67
CA ARG A 706 17.99 -18.95 1.99
C ARG A 706 17.68 -17.48 1.74
N PHE A 707 17.73 -16.65 2.79
CA PHE A 707 17.47 -15.21 2.66
C PHE A 707 18.44 -14.56 1.67
N ARG A 708 19.74 -14.86 1.82
CA ARG A 708 20.78 -14.33 0.93
C ARG A 708 20.56 -14.74 -0.53
N ASN A 709 20.29 -16.02 -0.78
CA ASN A 709 20.13 -16.55 -2.14
C ASN A 709 18.88 -15.98 -2.81
N GLN A 710 17.75 -15.94 -2.09
CA GLN A 710 16.51 -15.34 -2.58
C GLN A 710 16.70 -13.85 -2.91
N LEU A 711 17.36 -13.09 -2.02
CA LEU A 711 17.63 -11.67 -2.28
C LEU A 711 18.51 -11.47 -3.52
N VAL A 712 19.61 -12.20 -3.63
CA VAL A 712 20.50 -12.11 -4.81
C VAL A 712 19.76 -12.47 -6.09
N ASP A 713 19.00 -13.57 -6.08
CA ASP A 713 18.27 -14.03 -7.26
C ASP A 713 17.21 -13.02 -7.69
N ALA A 714 16.37 -12.55 -6.76
CA ALA A 714 15.34 -11.56 -7.03
C ALA A 714 15.93 -10.24 -7.57
N VAL A 715 17.01 -9.75 -6.98
CA VAL A 715 17.66 -8.49 -7.41
C VAL A 715 18.30 -8.63 -8.79
N THR A 716 19.02 -9.73 -9.05
CA THR A 716 19.69 -9.93 -10.34
C THR A 716 18.72 -10.24 -11.48
N SER A 717 17.48 -10.57 -11.16
CA SER A 717 16.41 -10.88 -12.11
C SER A 717 15.59 -9.66 -12.54
N LEU A 718 15.71 -8.53 -11.84
CA LEU A 718 14.98 -7.31 -12.16
C LEU A 718 15.30 -6.82 -13.57
N ARG A 719 14.25 -6.59 -14.36
CA ARG A 719 14.35 -6.00 -15.70
C ARG A 719 14.40 -4.49 -15.61
N VAL A 720 15.54 -3.93 -16.01
CA VAL A 720 15.81 -2.49 -16.02
C VAL A 720 15.69 -1.97 -17.44
N GLY A 721 14.86 -0.96 -17.64
CA GLY A 721 14.60 -0.40 -18.95
C GLY A 721 13.84 0.91 -18.89
N TYR A 722 13.67 1.54 -20.05
CA TYR A 722 12.76 2.68 -20.19
C TYR A 722 11.31 2.17 -20.25
N PRO A 723 10.32 2.99 -19.85
CA PRO A 723 8.94 2.52 -19.72
C PRO A 723 8.29 2.10 -21.04
N GLN A 724 8.84 2.50 -22.20
CA GLN A 724 8.40 2.02 -23.51
C GLN A 724 8.62 0.51 -23.68
N ASP A 725 9.57 -0.06 -22.95
CA ASP A 725 9.68 -1.52 -22.78
C ASP A 725 8.71 -1.96 -21.67
N PRO A 726 7.59 -2.63 -22.01
CA PRO A 726 6.58 -3.03 -21.03
C PRO A 726 7.13 -4.05 -20.02
N VAL A 727 8.22 -4.76 -20.37
CA VAL A 727 8.88 -5.75 -19.50
C VAL A 727 9.70 -5.04 -18.41
N ALA A 728 10.01 -3.75 -18.57
CA ALA A 728 10.75 -2.99 -17.58
C ALA A 728 10.00 -2.92 -16.25
N GLN A 729 10.67 -3.32 -15.18
CA GLN A 729 10.18 -3.28 -13.81
C GLN A 729 10.83 -2.16 -13.01
N MET A 730 12.04 -1.77 -13.42
CA MET A 730 12.77 -0.64 -12.86
C MET A 730 13.11 0.33 -13.98
N GLY A 731 12.60 1.56 -13.84
CA GLY A 731 12.86 2.67 -14.75
C GLY A 731 14.30 3.23 -14.65
N PRO A 732 14.63 4.25 -15.45
CA PRO A 732 15.90 4.95 -15.36
C PRO A 732 15.98 5.86 -14.12
N LEU A 733 17.21 6.27 -13.79
CA LEU A 733 17.42 7.46 -12.98
C LEU A 733 16.89 8.71 -13.72
N ILE A 734 16.44 9.72 -12.97
CA ILE A 734 15.98 10.97 -13.57
C ILE A 734 17.10 11.69 -14.34
N GLU A 735 18.32 11.63 -13.81
CA GLU A 735 19.54 12.23 -14.34
C GLU A 735 20.71 11.25 -14.19
N PRO A 736 21.80 11.42 -14.96
CA PRO A 736 22.98 10.58 -14.79
C PRO A 736 23.52 10.62 -13.35
N ALA A 737 23.87 9.45 -12.81
CA ALA A 737 24.37 9.34 -11.45
C ALA A 737 25.61 10.23 -11.24
N SER A 738 25.57 11.07 -10.19
CA SER A 738 26.67 11.97 -9.82
C SER A 738 26.80 12.07 -8.30
N GLY A 739 27.90 12.68 -7.83
CA GLY A 739 28.13 12.96 -6.40
C GLY A 739 27.95 11.74 -5.50
N LYS A 740 27.08 11.89 -4.48
CA LYS A 740 26.80 10.84 -3.49
C LYS A 740 26.22 9.56 -4.10
N LEU A 741 25.37 9.68 -5.12
CA LEU A 741 24.76 8.51 -5.76
C LEU A 741 25.78 7.74 -6.59
N LEU A 742 26.60 8.42 -7.39
CA LEU A 742 27.66 7.77 -8.14
C LEU A 742 28.65 7.05 -7.21
N HIS A 743 29.02 7.68 -6.10
CA HIS A 743 29.84 7.05 -5.06
C HIS A 743 29.16 5.78 -4.52
N ALA A 744 27.88 5.85 -4.18
CA ALA A 744 27.13 4.70 -3.69
C ALA A 744 26.92 3.59 -4.74
N LEU A 745 27.06 3.88 -6.03
CA LEU A 745 27.00 2.88 -7.10
C LEU A 745 28.38 2.32 -7.48
N THR A 746 29.49 2.93 -7.05
CA THR A 746 30.82 2.55 -7.59
C THR A 746 31.89 2.31 -6.53
N THR A 747 31.70 2.78 -5.30
CA THR A 747 32.73 2.79 -4.26
C THR A 747 32.23 2.15 -2.97
N LEU A 748 32.89 1.10 -2.49
CA LEU A 748 32.58 0.42 -1.23
C LEU A 748 33.25 1.11 -0.02
N GLY A 749 32.58 1.07 1.13
CA GLY A 749 33.15 1.44 2.42
C GLY A 749 34.10 0.38 2.98
N ALA A 750 34.80 0.69 4.07
CA ALA A 750 35.68 -0.27 4.74
C ALA A 750 34.88 -1.47 5.28
N GLY A 751 35.27 -2.69 4.88
CA GLY A 751 34.60 -3.93 5.26
C GLY A 751 33.29 -4.21 4.52
N GLU A 752 32.89 -3.32 3.58
CA GLU A 752 31.76 -3.57 2.71
C GLU A 752 32.18 -4.38 1.48
N GLU A 753 31.28 -5.24 1.02
CA GLU A 753 31.44 -6.04 -0.20
C GLU A 753 30.18 -5.92 -1.08
N TRP A 754 30.35 -6.05 -2.39
CA TRP A 754 29.23 -6.18 -3.31
C TRP A 754 28.66 -7.60 -3.23
N LEU A 755 27.46 -7.73 -2.69
CA LEU A 755 26.65 -8.94 -2.84
C LEU A 755 26.05 -9.00 -4.25
N VAL A 756 25.64 -7.85 -4.78
CA VAL A 756 25.30 -7.62 -6.19
C VAL A 756 25.93 -6.29 -6.61
N GLU A 757 26.85 -6.31 -7.56
CA GLU A 757 27.51 -5.09 -8.06
C GLU A 757 26.62 -4.39 -9.10
N PRO A 758 26.29 -3.10 -8.91
CA PRO A 758 25.50 -2.34 -9.87
C PRO A 758 26.34 -2.04 -11.13
N ARG A 759 25.68 -2.06 -12.28
CA ARG A 759 26.30 -1.83 -13.59
C ARG A 759 25.55 -0.76 -14.36
N ARG A 760 26.28 0.17 -14.96
CA ARG A 760 25.73 1.11 -15.94
C ARG A 760 25.36 0.33 -17.21
N LEU A 761 24.10 0.41 -17.64
CA LEU A 761 23.56 -0.45 -18.70
C LEU A 761 23.61 0.19 -20.09
N ASP A 762 23.73 1.51 -20.18
CA ASP A 762 23.74 2.23 -21.45
C ASP A 762 24.74 3.41 -21.47
N GLY A 763 24.76 4.13 -22.59
CA GLY A 763 25.56 5.33 -22.79
C GLY A 763 24.99 6.59 -22.13
N SER A 764 23.69 6.61 -21.79
CA SER A 764 23.04 7.78 -21.17
C SER A 764 23.52 8.01 -19.73
N GLY A 765 23.92 6.94 -19.04
CA GLY A 765 24.31 6.97 -17.64
C GLY A 765 23.13 7.04 -16.67
N ARG A 766 21.89 6.95 -17.18
CA ARG A 766 20.65 6.92 -16.40
C ARG A 766 20.19 5.49 -16.09
N LEU A 767 20.47 4.51 -16.97
CA LEU A 767 20.14 3.12 -16.70
C LEU A 767 21.25 2.44 -15.89
N TRP A 768 20.89 1.96 -14.69
CA TRP A 768 21.76 1.23 -13.79
C TRP A 768 21.07 -0.03 -13.30
N SER A 769 21.78 -1.16 -13.27
CA SER A 769 21.30 -2.34 -12.55
C SER A 769 21.30 -2.08 -11.04
N PRO A 770 20.40 -2.73 -10.27
CA PRO A 770 20.38 -2.59 -8.82
C PRO A 770 21.68 -3.11 -8.19
N GLY A 771 22.07 -2.51 -7.07
CA GLY A 771 23.25 -2.89 -6.28
C GLY A 771 22.87 -3.29 -4.85
N VAL A 772 23.57 -4.29 -4.29
CA VAL A 772 23.41 -4.73 -2.91
C VAL A 772 24.77 -4.84 -2.24
N ARG A 773 24.94 -4.11 -1.14
CA ARG A 773 26.13 -4.14 -0.29
C ARG A 773 25.89 -5.03 0.92
N THR A 774 26.90 -5.76 1.33
CA THR A 774 26.94 -6.45 2.63
C THR A 774 28.07 -5.91 3.49
N GLY A 775 27.98 -6.09 4.81
CA GLY A 775 28.99 -5.62 5.76
C GLY A 775 28.88 -4.14 6.14
N VAL A 776 27.75 -3.48 5.83
CA VAL A 776 27.52 -2.06 6.19
C VAL A 776 27.55 -1.92 7.71
N GLN A 777 28.50 -1.13 8.20
CA GLN A 777 28.71 -0.92 9.64
C GLN A 777 27.84 0.21 10.20
N PRO A 778 27.38 0.11 11.46
CA PRO A 778 26.69 1.21 12.12
C PRO A 778 27.59 2.45 12.17
N GLY A 779 27.03 3.59 11.80
CA GLY A 779 27.74 4.87 11.73
C GLY A 779 28.61 5.05 10.48
N SER A 780 28.63 4.10 9.54
CA SER A 780 29.36 4.26 8.28
C SER A 780 28.75 5.35 7.39
N TYR A 781 29.50 5.77 6.36
CA TYR A 781 28.99 6.70 5.35
C TYR A 781 27.71 6.18 4.68
N PHE A 782 27.66 4.89 4.34
CA PHE A 782 26.48 4.28 3.72
C PHE A 782 25.28 4.22 4.68
N HIS A 783 25.52 3.96 5.97
CA HIS A 783 24.46 3.96 6.99
C HIS A 783 23.82 5.35 7.15
N LEU A 784 24.64 6.41 7.20
CA LEU A 784 24.17 7.75 7.56
C LEU A 784 23.80 8.66 6.38
N THR A 785 24.09 8.26 5.14
CA THR A 785 23.85 9.10 3.95
C THR A 785 22.71 8.55 3.09
N GLU A 786 21.75 9.41 2.74
CA GLU A 786 20.69 9.12 1.78
C GLU A 786 21.20 9.32 0.34
N PHE A 787 20.96 8.35 -0.56
CA PHE A 787 21.54 8.32 -1.92
C PHE A 787 20.53 8.49 -3.05
N PHE A 788 19.26 8.18 -2.82
CA PHE A 788 18.16 8.33 -3.79
C PHE A 788 18.39 7.61 -5.12
N GLY A 789 18.70 6.31 -5.06
CA GLY A 789 18.92 5.48 -6.23
C GLY A 789 18.95 3.98 -5.89
N PRO A 790 19.24 3.10 -6.87
CA PRO A 790 18.95 1.66 -6.77
C PRO A 790 20.07 0.91 -6.04
N VAL A 791 20.32 1.27 -4.77
CA VAL A 791 21.35 0.64 -3.93
C VAL A 791 20.82 0.31 -2.54
N LEU A 792 20.98 -0.95 -2.15
CA LEU A 792 20.59 -1.47 -0.84
C LEU A 792 21.83 -1.83 0.00
N GLY A 793 21.83 -1.51 1.29
CA GLY A 793 22.87 -1.95 2.22
C GLY A 793 22.35 -2.93 3.27
N ILE A 794 23.07 -4.02 3.49
CA ILE A 794 22.76 -5.02 4.53
C ILE A 794 23.65 -4.77 5.75
N MET A 795 22.99 -4.59 6.88
CA MET A 795 23.58 -4.50 8.21
C MET A 795 23.25 -5.76 9.02
N THR A 796 24.05 -6.05 10.03
CA THR A 796 23.82 -7.18 10.95
C THR A 796 23.75 -6.66 12.38
N ALA A 797 22.69 -7.04 13.10
CA ALA A 797 22.49 -6.74 14.50
C ALA A 797 22.42 -8.05 15.32
N ARG A 798 22.86 -8.01 16.57
CA ARG A 798 22.85 -9.17 17.46
C ARG A 798 21.45 -9.52 17.95
N ASP A 799 20.67 -8.50 18.27
CA ASP A 799 19.31 -8.56 18.81
C ASP A 799 18.44 -7.45 18.20
N LEU A 800 17.13 -7.47 18.50
CA LEU A 800 16.16 -6.53 17.95
C LEU A 800 16.39 -5.11 18.49
N GLU A 801 16.75 -4.96 19.76
CA GLU A 801 17.07 -3.68 20.38
C GLU A 801 18.24 -3.00 19.67
N GLU A 802 19.28 -3.75 19.31
CA GLU A 802 20.40 -3.25 18.51
C GLU A 802 19.98 -2.84 17.11
N ALA A 803 19.13 -3.63 16.45
CA ALA A 803 18.60 -3.30 15.15
C ALA A 803 17.80 -1.98 15.18
N ILE A 804 16.97 -1.79 16.20
CA ILE A 804 16.20 -0.55 16.42
C ILE A 804 17.14 0.63 16.67
N ARG A 805 18.21 0.46 17.47
CA ARG A 805 19.23 1.51 17.65
C ARG A 805 19.87 1.92 16.34
N PHE A 806 20.18 0.97 15.45
CA PHE A 806 20.74 1.28 14.13
C PHE A 806 19.70 2.03 13.27
N GLN A 807 18.47 1.53 13.20
CA GLN A 807 17.37 2.16 12.46
C GLN A 807 17.10 3.60 12.93
N ASN A 808 17.17 3.88 14.23
CA ASN A 808 16.93 5.22 14.80
C ASN A 808 18.15 6.15 14.73
N ALA A 809 19.37 5.64 14.51
CA ALA A 809 20.59 6.44 14.58
C ALA A 809 20.81 7.38 13.38
N VAL A 810 20.01 7.26 12.31
CA VAL A 810 20.03 8.18 11.17
C VAL A 810 19.34 9.50 11.54
N GLU A 811 19.69 10.61 10.86
CA GLU A 811 19.11 11.94 11.11
C GLU A 811 17.65 12.06 10.62
N TYR A 812 17.10 11.00 10.02
CA TYR A 812 15.80 10.93 9.37
C TYR A 812 14.85 10.00 10.13
N GLY A 813 13.54 10.15 9.89
CA GLY A 813 12.51 9.33 10.53
C GLY A 813 11.25 9.25 9.69
N LEU A 814 11.38 8.89 8.41
CA LEU A 814 10.26 8.86 7.47
C LEU A 814 9.52 7.52 7.50
N THR A 815 10.09 6.47 6.89
CA THR A 815 9.52 5.11 6.91
C THR A 815 10.41 4.12 7.66
N ALA A 816 9.79 3.16 8.32
CA ALA A 816 10.49 2.06 9.00
C ALA A 816 9.69 0.76 8.85
N GLY A 817 10.38 -0.35 8.59
CA GLY A 817 9.77 -1.66 8.41
C GLY A 817 10.24 -2.70 9.43
N LEU A 818 9.36 -3.63 9.78
CA LEU A 818 9.65 -4.84 10.54
C LEU A 818 9.04 -6.06 9.83
N HIS A 819 9.86 -7.08 9.57
CA HIS A 819 9.37 -8.43 9.28
C HIS A 819 9.62 -9.32 10.50
N SER A 820 8.53 -9.75 11.12
CA SER A 820 8.48 -10.69 12.24
C SER A 820 7.07 -11.27 12.40
N LEU A 821 6.98 -12.55 12.76
CA LEU A 821 5.73 -13.22 13.15
C LEU A 821 5.62 -13.38 14.68
N ASP A 822 6.42 -12.64 15.45
CA ASP A 822 6.43 -12.64 16.91
C ASP A 822 5.79 -11.35 17.46
N SER A 823 4.82 -11.50 18.37
CA SER A 823 4.06 -10.39 18.94
C SER A 823 4.86 -9.54 19.93
N ASP A 824 5.82 -10.14 20.66
CA ASP A 824 6.66 -9.43 21.62
C ASP A 824 7.67 -8.56 20.88
N GLU A 825 8.26 -9.08 19.80
CA GLU A 825 9.11 -8.31 18.88
C GLU A 825 8.35 -7.12 18.28
N LEU A 826 7.10 -7.34 17.85
CA LEU A 826 6.23 -6.28 17.34
C LEU A 826 5.97 -5.19 18.40
N ALA A 827 5.63 -5.58 19.62
CA ALA A 827 5.35 -4.65 20.71
C ALA A 827 6.56 -3.78 21.05
N LEU A 828 7.74 -4.39 21.19
CA LEU A 828 8.99 -3.69 21.46
C LEU A 828 9.33 -2.70 20.34
N TRP A 829 9.21 -3.14 19.09
CA TRP A 829 9.50 -2.29 17.93
C TRP A 829 8.54 -1.10 17.84
N LEU A 830 7.22 -1.33 17.99
CA LEU A 830 6.23 -0.25 17.94
C LEU A 830 6.39 0.79 19.04
N ASP A 831 6.91 0.44 20.22
CA ASP A 831 7.10 1.44 21.28
C ASP A 831 8.35 2.31 21.09
N THR A 832 9.39 1.75 20.45
CA THR A 832 10.74 2.34 20.46
C THR A 832 11.24 2.86 19.10
N VAL A 833 10.61 2.48 17.99
CA VAL A 833 11.00 2.96 16.65
C VAL A 833 10.64 4.46 16.46
N GLU A 834 11.56 5.21 15.86
CA GLU A 834 11.44 6.66 15.67
C GLU A 834 11.23 7.04 14.19
N ALA A 835 10.06 6.72 13.65
CA ALA A 835 9.66 7.11 12.30
C ALA A 835 8.17 7.46 12.21
N GLY A 836 7.80 8.29 11.25
CA GLY A 836 6.41 8.72 11.06
C GLY A 836 5.51 7.65 10.44
N ASN A 837 6.03 6.79 9.56
CA ASN A 837 5.27 5.74 8.88
C ASN A 837 5.90 4.36 9.16
N LEU A 838 5.14 3.49 9.82
CA LEU A 838 5.58 2.17 10.26
C LEU A 838 4.87 1.08 9.45
N TYR A 839 5.61 0.06 9.02
CA TYR A 839 5.10 -1.04 8.21
C TYR A 839 5.53 -2.38 8.79
N VAL A 840 4.60 -3.32 8.91
CA VAL A 840 4.86 -4.64 9.51
C VAL A 840 4.42 -5.75 8.56
N ASN A 841 5.36 -6.65 8.23
CA ASN A 841 5.19 -7.77 7.30
C ASN A 841 4.66 -7.34 5.92
N ARG A 842 5.19 -6.23 5.42
CA ARG A 842 4.92 -5.65 4.09
C ARG A 842 6.02 -4.65 3.70
N GLY A 843 6.04 -4.26 2.42
CA GLY A 843 6.89 -3.16 1.93
C GLY A 843 6.63 -1.81 2.61
N VAL A 844 7.64 -0.93 2.60
CA VAL A 844 7.63 0.40 3.26
C VAL A 844 7.31 1.58 2.32
N THR A 845 6.86 1.29 1.11
CA THR A 845 6.53 2.27 0.07
C THR A 845 5.07 2.13 -0.39
N GLY A 846 4.55 3.11 -1.14
CA GLY A 846 3.18 3.06 -1.65
C GLY A 846 2.15 3.37 -0.57
N ALA A 847 2.39 4.42 0.22
CA ALA A 847 1.43 4.91 1.18
C ALA A 847 0.16 5.39 0.45
N ILE A 848 -1.00 4.95 0.92
CA ILE A 848 -2.30 5.31 0.35
C ILE A 848 -2.95 6.37 1.25
N VAL A 849 -3.48 7.43 0.63
CA VAL A 849 -4.17 8.53 1.32
C VAL A 849 -5.23 8.00 2.28
N ARG A 850 -5.36 8.65 3.45
CA ARG A 850 -6.11 8.17 4.63
C ARG A 850 -5.58 6.89 5.25
N ARG A 851 -5.28 5.83 4.48
CA ARG A 851 -4.85 4.54 5.03
C ARG A 851 -3.52 4.68 5.78
N GLN A 852 -2.50 5.24 5.14
CA GLN A 852 -1.22 5.53 5.78
C GLN A 852 -0.83 6.99 5.55
N PRO A 853 -1.44 7.96 6.27
CA PRO A 853 -1.08 9.36 6.14
C PRO A 853 0.44 9.53 6.20
N PHE A 854 0.99 10.25 5.23
CA PHE A 854 2.41 10.19 4.92
C PHE A 854 3.15 11.43 5.43
N GLY A 855 4.24 11.20 6.16
CA GLY A 855 5.12 12.27 6.64
C GLY A 855 6.04 11.79 7.75
N GLY A 856 7.20 12.43 7.89
CA GLY A 856 8.28 11.94 8.75
C GLY A 856 8.49 12.71 10.05
N TRP A 857 9.41 12.20 10.87
CA TRP A 857 9.98 12.88 12.03
C TRP A 857 11.43 13.30 11.76
N LYS A 858 12.07 13.94 12.75
CA LYS A 858 13.47 14.40 12.66
C LYS A 858 13.65 15.29 11.42
N ARG A 859 14.73 15.12 10.65
CA ARG A 859 14.96 15.89 9.43
C ARG A 859 14.10 15.48 8.24
N SER A 860 13.21 14.49 8.36
CA SER A 860 12.29 14.13 7.27
C SER A 860 11.08 15.07 7.17
N SER A 861 10.84 15.94 8.16
CA SER A 861 9.79 16.97 8.08
C SER A 861 10.29 18.30 8.65
N VAL A 862 9.79 19.40 8.10
CA VAL A 862 10.05 20.78 8.53
C VAL A 862 8.73 21.48 8.78
N GLY A 863 8.60 22.13 9.94
CA GLY A 863 7.39 22.85 10.34
C GLY A 863 6.51 22.00 11.26
N ALA A 864 5.18 22.16 11.15
CA ALA A 864 4.24 21.56 12.10
C ALA A 864 4.19 20.02 12.07
N GLY A 865 4.63 19.39 10.97
CA GLY A 865 4.74 17.93 10.85
C GLY A 865 3.41 17.19 10.79
N ALA A 866 2.34 17.84 10.31
CA ALA A 866 1.10 17.16 9.96
C ALA A 866 1.28 16.39 8.64
N LYS A 867 0.76 15.17 8.58
CA LYS A 867 0.99 14.26 7.46
C LYS A 867 0.10 14.60 6.26
N ALA A 868 0.67 14.54 5.06
CA ALA A 868 -0.09 14.59 3.82
C ALA A 868 -1.08 13.42 3.77
N GLY A 869 -2.31 13.69 3.33
CA GLY A 869 -3.38 12.69 3.29
C GLY A 869 -3.89 12.29 4.67
N GLY A 870 -3.53 13.04 5.70
CA GLY A 870 -3.96 12.89 7.08
C GLY A 870 -4.98 13.95 7.54
N PRO A 871 -5.61 13.73 8.70
CA PRO A 871 -6.73 14.55 9.16
C PRO A 871 -6.36 16.01 9.50
N ASN A 872 -5.08 16.30 9.71
CA ASN A 872 -4.63 17.60 10.20
C ASN A 872 -3.91 18.46 9.16
N TYR A 873 -3.67 17.94 7.94
CA TYR A 873 -2.82 18.61 6.96
C TYR A 873 -3.31 20.04 6.65
N LEU A 874 -4.62 20.22 6.47
CA LEU A 874 -5.22 21.53 6.19
C LEU A 874 -5.08 22.53 7.34
N LEU A 875 -4.99 22.07 8.59
CA LEU A 875 -4.93 22.95 9.77
C LEU A 875 -3.66 23.80 9.80
N GLY A 876 -2.59 23.34 9.14
CA GLY A 876 -1.30 24.03 9.03
C GLY A 876 -1.20 25.00 7.85
N LEU A 877 -2.20 25.04 6.96
CA LEU A 877 -2.19 25.85 5.73
C LEU A 877 -2.79 27.25 5.89
N GLY A 878 -2.95 27.69 7.14
CA GLY A 878 -3.41 29.01 7.49
C GLY A 878 -2.98 29.37 8.91
N THR A 879 -3.76 30.21 9.55
CA THR A 879 -3.60 30.58 10.95
C THR A 879 -4.93 30.44 11.69
N TRP A 880 -4.86 30.36 13.02
CA TRP A 880 -6.03 30.23 13.87
C TRP A 880 -6.16 31.47 14.75
N VAL A 881 -7.36 32.01 14.83
CA VAL A 881 -7.69 33.10 15.76
C VAL A 881 -8.60 32.57 16.87
N PRO A 882 -8.38 32.94 18.14
CA PRO A 882 -9.14 32.41 19.26
C PRO A 882 -10.57 32.94 19.26
N GLU A 883 -11.52 32.08 19.59
CA GLU A 883 -12.90 32.46 19.88
C GLU A 883 -13.24 32.07 21.32
N ALA A 884 -13.27 33.05 22.22
CA ALA A 884 -13.37 32.81 23.66
C ALA A 884 -14.72 32.20 24.12
N GLY A 885 -15.74 32.29 23.26
CA GLY A 885 -17.11 31.89 23.59
C GLY A 885 -17.74 32.74 24.69
N HIS A 886 -18.82 32.24 25.29
CA HIS A 886 -19.52 32.87 26.41
C HIS A 886 -19.04 32.29 27.75
N SER A 887 -19.04 33.12 28.81
CA SER A 887 -18.65 32.69 30.16
C SER A 887 -19.66 31.69 30.75
N SER A 888 -19.16 30.66 31.43
CA SER A 888 -20.02 29.68 32.11
C SER A 888 -20.38 30.16 33.53
N SER A 889 -21.56 29.80 34.03
CA SER A 889 -21.95 30.01 35.43
C SER A 889 -21.36 28.98 36.41
N SER A 890 -20.69 27.93 35.90
CA SER A 890 -20.07 26.87 36.72
C SER A 890 -18.57 27.10 36.94
N LEU A 891 -18.15 26.93 38.20
CA LEU A 891 -16.77 27.16 38.67
C LEU A 891 -15.95 25.88 38.87
N HIS A 892 -16.53 24.68 38.69
CA HIS A 892 -15.85 23.45 39.07
C HIS A 892 -14.94 22.88 37.96
N LEU A 893 -13.79 22.34 38.36
CA LEU A 893 -12.82 21.64 37.50
C LEU A 893 -13.18 20.14 37.28
N ARG A 894 -14.45 19.76 37.47
CA ARG A 894 -14.91 18.37 37.27
C ARG A 894 -14.67 17.92 35.82
N GLY A 895 -14.14 16.72 35.65
CA GLY A 895 -13.82 16.13 34.34
C GLY A 895 -12.36 16.28 33.92
N LEU A 896 -11.54 17.02 34.67
CA LEU A 896 -10.09 17.12 34.45
C LEU A 896 -9.33 16.14 35.36
N GLU A 897 -8.23 15.60 34.84
CA GLU A 897 -7.30 14.79 35.64
C GLU A 897 -6.68 15.62 36.78
N PRO A 898 -6.38 15.03 37.96
CA PRO A 898 -5.85 15.77 39.11
C PRO A 898 -4.62 16.64 38.82
N ARG A 899 -3.72 16.16 37.96
CA ARG A 899 -2.54 16.94 37.55
C ARG A 899 -2.89 18.22 36.77
N VAL A 900 -3.96 18.22 36.00
CA VAL A 900 -4.39 19.41 35.25
C VAL A 900 -5.03 20.40 36.23
N THR A 901 -5.92 19.89 37.09
CA THR A 901 -6.59 20.66 38.15
C THR A 901 -5.57 21.33 39.09
N GLN A 902 -4.61 20.58 39.64
CA GLN A 902 -3.58 21.10 40.54
C GLN A 902 -2.75 22.22 39.90
N LEU A 903 -2.45 22.09 38.59
CA LEU A 903 -1.73 23.12 37.85
C LEU A 903 -2.57 24.40 37.73
N ILE A 904 -3.84 24.28 37.33
CA ILE A 904 -4.74 25.42 37.17
C ILE A 904 -5.00 26.13 38.51
N GLU A 905 -5.30 25.37 39.57
CA GLU A 905 -5.53 25.90 40.92
C GLU A 905 -4.29 26.64 41.46
N SER A 906 -3.08 26.15 41.15
CA SER A 906 -1.84 26.79 41.60
C SER A 906 -1.62 28.20 41.04
N GLY A 907 -2.27 28.53 39.92
CA GLY A 907 -2.26 29.86 39.29
C GLY A 907 -3.50 30.71 39.58
N GLN A 908 -4.53 30.18 40.25
CA GLN A 908 -5.84 30.82 40.42
C GLN A 908 -5.75 32.21 41.08
N SER A 909 -4.91 32.37 42.11
CA SER A 909 -4.74 33.65 42.82
C SER A 909 -4.12 34.76 41.98
N SER A 910 -3.62 34.44 40.79
CA SER A 910 -2.95 35.37 39.88
C SER A 910 -3.80 35.70 38.64
N MET A 911 -5.10 35.35 38.63
CA MET A 911 -6.01 35.55 37.51
C MET A 911 -7.32 36.18 37.97
N ASP A 912 -7.94 36.98 37.11
CA ASP A 912 -9.35 37.37 37.29
C ASP A 912 -10.29 36.21 36.93
N TYR A 913 -11.56 36.36 37.29
CA TYR A 913 -12.57 35.32 37.04
C TYR A 913 -12.70 34.96 35.55
N PRO A 914 -12.79 35.91 34.60
CA PRO A 914 -12.89 35.58 33.18
C PRO A 914 -11.68 34.79 32.65
N SER A 915 -10.47 35.17 33.05
CA SER A 915 -9.25 34.45 32.64
C SER A 915 -9.21 33.04 33.23
N PHE A 916 -9.58 32.89 34.51
CA PHE A 916 -9.67 31.58 35.15
C PHE A 916 -10.70 30.69 34.45
N ASP A 917 -11.90 31.20 34.16
CA ASP A 917 -12.94 30.44 33.45
C ASP A 917 -12.49 30.05 32.03
N LEU A 918 -11.79 30.93 31.31
CA LEU A 918 -11.23 30.62 29.99
C LEU A 918 -10.21 29.48 30.07
N VAL A 919 -9.23 29.55 30.98
CA VAL A 919 -8.22 28.48 31.15
C VAL A 919 -8.89 27.16 31.49
N ARG A 920 -9.86 27.18 32.42
CA ARG A 920 -10.65 26.00 32.81
C ARG A 920 -11.39 25.37 31.64
N ARG A 921 -12.19 26.16 30.89
CA ARG A 921 -12.98 25.66 29.76
C ARG A 921 -12.09 25.13 28.65
N SER A 922 -10.95 25.79 28.42
CA SER A 922 -9.98 25.34 27.42
C SER A 922 -9.31 24.03 27.83
N ALA A 923 -8.94 23.86 29.10
CA ALA A 923 -8.41 22.59 29.59
C ALA A 923 -9.44 21.45 29.47
N LEU A 924 -10.73 21.74 29.61
CA LEU A 924 -11.79 20.76 29.36
C LEU A 924 -11.92 20.44 27.87
N SER A 925 -11.79 21.44 26.99
CA SER A 925 -11.69 21.24 25.54
C SER A 925 -10.48 20.38 25.17
N ASP A 926 -9.32 20.61 25.80
CA ASP A 926 -8.12 19.77 25.62
C ASP A 926 -8.41 18.32 26.02
N ALA A 927 -9.01 18.11 27.20
CA ALA A 927 -9.33 16.77 27.70
C ALA A 927 -10.29 16.03 26.77
N ILE A 928 -11.29 16.73 26.22
CA ILE A 928 -12.21 16.16 25.23
C ILE A 928 -11.47 15.83 23.94
N ALA A 929 -10.71 16.77 23.37
CA ALA A 929 -9.96 16.53 22.13
C ALA A 929 -9.00 15.34 22.28
N VAL A 930 -8.33 15.25 23.43
CA VAL A 930 -7.45 14.12 23.75
C VAL A 930 -8.23 12.80 23.87
N ALA A 931 -9.38 12.79 24.55
CA ALA A 931 -10.19 11.58 24.71
C ALA A 931 -10.83 11.11 23.39
N THR A 932 -11.21 12.04 22.50
CA THR A 932 -11.96 11.72 21.28
C THR A 932 -11.07 11.53 20.05
N GLU A 933 -9.97 12.29 19.94
CA GLU A 933 -9.10 12.34 18.76
C GLU A 933 -7.69 11.82 19.07
N TYR A 934 -7.00 12.37 20.08
CA TYR A 934 -5.53 12.20 20.15
C TYR A 934 -5.02 10.96 20.90
N HIS A 935 -5.73 10.43 21.89
CA HIS A 935 -5.32 9.21 22.60
C HIS A 935 -5.85 7.91 21.98
N ARG A 936 -6.76 8.00 21.00
CA ARG A 936 -7.28 6.80 20.34
C ARG A 936 -6.31 6.37 19.24
N VAL A 937 -5.93 5.10 19.27
CA VAL A 937 -5.42 4.43 18.07
C VAL A 937 -6.64 4.07 17.24
N THR A 938 -6.71 4.57 16.01
CA THR A 938 -7.86 4.35 15.13
C THR A 938 -7.43 3.60 13.90
N ASP A 939 -8.08 2.47 13.60
CA ASP A 939 -8.00 1.90 12.25
C ASP A 939 -8.84 2.77 11.31
N VAL A 940 -8.16 3.59 10.51
CA VAL A 940 -8.78 4.61 9.67
C VAL A 940 -9.35 4.05 8.36
N SER A 941 -9.15 2.76 8.09
CA SER A 941 -9.62 2.10 6.87
C SER A 941 -10.47 0.85 7.11
N ALA A 942 -10.26 0.15 8.24
CA ALA A 942 -10.97 -1.05 8.64
C ALA A 942 -11.05 -2.14 7.53
N LEU A 943 -9.95 -2.36 6.80
CA LEU A 943 -9.92 -3.29 5.65
C LEU A 943 -10.02 -4.77 6.06
N GLY A 944 -9.77 -5.11 7.32
CA GLY A 944 -9.80 -6.49 7.82
C GLY A 944 -8.57 -7.32 7.44
N VAL A 945 -8.09 -7.22 6.20
CA VAL A 945 -6.86 -7.89 5.70
C VAL A 945 -5.58 -7.11 6.04
N GLU A 946 -5.73 -5.83 6.37
CA GLU A 946 -4.66 -4.92 6.74
C GLU A 946 -5.19 -3.95 7.79
N ARG A 947 -4.45 -3.81 8.89
CA ARG A 947 -4.76 -2.81 9.92
C ARG A 947 -3.99 -1.55 9.62
N ASN A 948 -4.71 -0.43 9.45
CA ASN A 948 -4.12 0.86 9.15
C ASN A 948 -4.42 1.82 10.28
N LEU A 949 -3.51 1.85 11.24
CA LEU A 949 -3.69 2.55 12.48
C LEU A 949 -3.09 3.94 12.39
N PHE A 950 -3.83 4.91 12.89
CA PHE A 950 -3.36 6.26 13.09
C PHE A 950 -3.31 6.55 14.58
N ARG A 951 -2.19 7.10 15.05
CA ARG A 951 -2.00 7.47 16.45
C ARG A 951 -1.16 8.75 16.59
N TYR A 952 -1.17 9.30 17.80
CA TYR A 952 -0.36 10.45 18.16
C TYR A 952 0.64 10.11 19.27
N ARG A 953 1.87 10.62 19.18
CA ARG A 953 2.92 10.44 20.19
C ARG A 953 3.32 11.79 20.80
N PRO A 954 3.46 11.91 22.12
CA PRO A 954 3.90 13.16 22.74
C PRO A 954 5.32 13.55 22.31
N VAL A 955 5.58 14.84 22.10
CA VAL A 955 6.89 15.37 21.74
C VAL A 955 7.35 16.46 22.73
N PRO A 956 8.64 16.51 23.11
CA PRO A 956 9.18 17.60 23.91
C PRO A 956 9.01 19.00 23.28
N VAL A 957 8.48 19.97 24.03
CA VAL A 957 8.28 21.35 23.58
C VAL A 957 8.90 22.37 24.54
N ALA A 958 9.64 23.35 24.01
CA ALA A 958 10.05 24.52 24.77
C ALA A 958 8.98 25.62 24.71
N ILE A 959 8.40 25.98 25.85
CA ILE A 959 7.39 27.03 25.95
C ILE A 959 8.06 28.35 26.36
N ARG A 960 7.89 29.40 25.58
CA ARG A 960 8.37 30.75 25.90
C ARG A 960 7.18 31.68 26.09
N LEU A 961 7.05 32.27 27.28
CA LEU A 961 6.24 33.45 27.53
C LEU A 961 7.08 34.69 27.26
N SER A 962 6.62 35.57 26.37
CA SER A 962 7.35 36.80 26.02
C SER A 962 7.03 37.96 26.97
N GLU A 963 7.83 39.02 26.95
CA GLU A 963 7.56 40.23 27.73
C GLU A 963 6.23 40.88 27.32
N GLY A 964 5.44 41.29 28.32
CA GLY A 964 4.11 41.88 28.09
C GLY A 964 2.98 40.88 27.81
N SER A 965 3.28 39.58 27.68
CA SER A 965 2.26 38.52 27.54
C SER A 965 1.67 38.10 28.89
N SER A 966 0.48 37.49 28.87
CA SER A 966 -0.28 37.25 30.09
C SER A 966 0.03 35.89 30.73
N LEU A 967 0.06 35.84 32.07
CA LEU A 967 0.22 34.58 32.82
C LEU A 967 -0.92 33.56 32.56
N PRO A 968 -2.19 33.95 32.39
CA PRO A 968 -3.26 33.03 31.98
C PRO A 968 -2.97 32.26 30.69
N GLU A 969 -2.39 32.92 29.67
CA GLU A 969 -2.02 32.28 28.41
C GLU A 969 -0.93 31.22 28.61
N LEU A 970 0.08 31.50 29.44
CA LEU A 970 1.08 30.50 29.80
C LEU A 970 0.44 29.31 30.51
N LEU A 971 -0.47 29.56 31.47
CA LEU A 971 -1.15 28.49 32.19
C LEU A 971 -2.03 27.63 31.26
N ARG A 972 -2.73 28.26 30.31
CA ARG A 972 -3.51 27.61 29.25
C ARG A 972 -2.65 26.66 28.41
N VAL A 973 -1.47 27.11 27.96
CA VAL A 973 -0.57 26.30 27.14
C VAL A 973 0.06 25.17 27.96
N MET A 974 0.47 25.42 29.21
CA MET A 974 0.97 24.37 30.10
C MET A 974 -0.12 23.33 30.44
N ALA A 975 -1.40 23.74 30.51
CA ALA A 975 -2.51 22.82 30.67
C ALA A 975 -2.64 21.89 29.45
N ALA A 976 -2.59 22.41 28.21
CA ALA A 976 -2.58 21.58 27.00
C ALA A 976 -1.41 20.58 26.99
N ALA A 977 -0.20 21.03 27.31
CA ALA A 977 0.99 20.17 27.39
C ALA A 977 0.81 19.05 28.44
N THR A 978 0.22 19.39 29.59
CA THR A 978 -0.06 18.44 30.68
C THR A 978 -1.12 17.41 30.27
N VAL A 979 -2.19 17.84 29.60
CA VAL A 979 -3.25 16.96 29.09
C VAL A 979 -2.70 16.03 28.00
N ALA A 980 -1.86 16.55 27.09
CA ALA A 980 -1.17 15.80 26.05
C ALA A 980 -0.10 14.82 26.58
N ARG A 981 0.23 14.91 27.88
CA ARG A 981 1.33 14.15 28.53
C ARG A 981 2.69 14.39 27.85
N ALA A 982 2.87 15.57 27.26
CA ALA A 982 4.10 15.92 26.58
C ALA A 982 5.13 16.50 27.56
N PRO A 983 6.41 16.11 27.45
CA PRO A 983 7.49 16.80 28.15
C PRO A 983 7.57 18.27 27.71
N PHE A 984 7.78 19.19 28.63
CA PHE A 984 7.97 20.60 28.27
C PHE A 984 8.92 21.32 29.22
N THR A 985 9.49 22.41 28.74
CA THR A 985 10.26 23.39 29.54
C THR A 985 9.61 24.76 29.42
N VAL A 986 9.83 25.63 30.42
CA VAL A 986 9.22 26.96 30.46
C VAL A 986 10.28 28.03 30.61
N SER A 987 10.22 29.05 29.76
CA SER A 987 10.99 30.29 29.88
C SER A 987 10.04 31.48 30.01
N THR A 988 10.29 32.38 30.97
CA THR A 988 9.41 33.52 31.31
C THR A 988 10.22 34.76 31.71
N PRO A 989 9.75 36.00 31.43
CA PRO A 989 10.42 37.23 31.84
C PRO A 989 10.31 37.51 33.35
N ALA A 990 9.30 36.94 34.01
CA ALA A 990 9.04 37.17 35.43
C ALA A 990 8.93 35.85 36.19
N ARG A 991 9.22 35.90 37.50
CA ARG A 991 9.12 34.74 38.38
C ARG A 991 7.67 34.29 38.52
N LEU A 992 7.40 33.01 38.28
CA LEU A 992 6.07 32.43 38.44
C LEU A 992 5.63 32.41 39.92
N PRO A 993 4.31 32.42 40.20
CA PRO A 993 3.78 32.24 41.55
C PRO A 993 4.35 31.02 42.27
N LYS A 994 4.50 31.11 43.61
CA LYS A 994 5.11 30.04 44.43
C LYS A 994 4.40 28.70 44.27
N GLY A 995 3.06 28.71 44.20
CA GLY A 995 2.25 27.51 43.99
C GLY A 995 2.59 26.82 42.66
N MET A 996 2.60 27.58 41.57
CA MET A 996 2.96 27.08 40.24
C MET A 996 4.37 26.50 40.20
N LEU A 997 5.36 27.19 40.79
CA LEU A 997 6.74 26.68 40.86
C LEU A 997 6.85 25.37 41.65
N ALA A 998 6.05 25.18 42.69
CA ALA A 998 6.04 23.95 43.46
C ALA A 998 5.52 22.78 42.61
N VAL A 999 4.39 22.98 41.92
CA VAL A 999 3.79 21.99 41.02
C VAL A 999 4.72 21.64 39.86
N LEU A 1000 5.36 22.63 39.23
CA LEU A 1000 6.29 22.40 38.12
C LEU A 1000 7.55 21.65 38.57
N ARG A 1001 8.10 21.96 39.75
CA ARG A 1001 9.27 21.22 40.30
C ARG A 1001 8.92 19.78 40.66
N GLU A 1002 7.76 19.54 41.24
CA GLU A 1002 7.27 18.18 41.54
C GLU A 1002 7.18 17.31 40.27
N ARG A 1003 7.00 17.96 39.11
CA ARG A 1003 6.92 17.33 37.79
C ARG A 1003 8.22 17.39 37.00
N GLU A 1004 9.32 17.80 37.63
CA GLU A 1004 10.64 17.92 36.99
C GLU A 1004 10.65 18.85 35.76
N VAL A 1005 9.73 19.83 35.69
CA VAL A 1005 9.68 20.82 34.62
C VAL A 1005 10.72 21.91 34.88
N GLU A 1006 11.65 22.08 33.95
CA GLU A 1006 12.63 23.17 33.98
C GLU A 1006 11.94 24.51 33.75
N VAL A 1007 12.15 25.46 34.66
CA VAL A 1007 11.67 26.84 34.56
C VAL A 1007 12.83 27.82 34.61
N VAL A 1008 13.02 28.59 33.55
CA VAL A 1008 14.07 29.62 33.44
C VAL A 1008 13.44 31.02 33.45
N VAL A 1009 13.93 31.90 34.31
CA VAL A 1009 13.51 33.30 34.35
C VAL A 1009 14.54 34.15 33.62
N GLU A 1010 14.16 34.73 32.49
CA GLU A 1010 15.05 35.48 31.61
C GLU A 1010 14.24 36.44 30.71
N SER A 1011 14.81 37.61 30.39
CA SER A 1011 14.24 38.58 29.46
C SER A 1011 14.19 38.03 28.03
N ASP A 1012 13.41 38.66 27.15
CA ASP A 1012 13.33 38.26 25.73
C ASP A 1012 14.72 38.32 25.07
N ALA A 1013 15.52 39.34 25.38
CA ALA A 1013 16.87 39.50 24.86
C ALA A 1013 17.82 38.36 25.30
N HIS A 1014 17.78 37.96 26.57
CA HIS A 1014 18.59 36.85 27.07
C HIS A 1014 18.14 35.51 26.51
N TRP A 1015 16.83 35.30 26.40
CA TRP A 1015 16.28 34.08 25.80
C TRP A 1015 16.69 33.94 24.34
N LEU A 1016 16.54 35.00 23.53
CA LEU A 1016 16.99 34.99 22.14
C LEU A 1016 18.52 34.77 22.03
N SER A 1017 19.32 35.29 22.97
CA SER A 1017 20.75 34.98 23.03
C SER A 1017 21.01 33.50 23.35
N ARG A 1018 20.21 32.89 24.21
CA ARG A 1018 20.28 31.45 24.53
C ARG A 1018 19.92 30.59 23.32
N VAL A 1019 18.86 30.97 22.59
CA VAL A 1019 18.48 30.38 21.30
C VAL A 1019 19.64 30.44 20.30
N ARG A 1020 20.26 31.62 20.09
CA ARG A 1020 21.41 31.80 19.19
C ARG A 1020 22.59 30.90 19.53
N SER A 1021 22.82 30.68 20.83
CA SER A 1021 23.89 29.79 21.31
C SER A 1021 23.57 28.29 21.17
N ARG A 1022 22.43 27.92 20.57
CA ARG A 1022 21.94 26.53 20.40
C ARG A 1022 21.87 25.72 21.71
N ARG A 1023 21.56 26.40 22.81
CA ARG A 1023 21.41 25.79 24.14
C ARG A 1023 19.99 25.31 24.44
N ILE A 1024 19.08 25.39 23.47
CA ILE A 1024 17.74 24.81 23.56
C ILE A 1024 17.76 23.49 22.79
N THR A 1025 17.42 22.41 23.47
CA THR A 1025 17.45 21.04 22.96
C THR A 1025 16.13 20.60 22.32
N ALA A 1026 15.05 21.35 22.52
CA ALA A 1026 13.74 21.04 21.96
C ALA A 1026 13.65 21.35 20.46
N HIS A 1027 13.12 20.42 19.69
CA HIS A 1027 12.85 20.58 18.25
C HIS A 1027 11.53 21.33 17.96
N ARG A 1028 10.77 21.68 19.00
CA ARG A 1028 9.56 22.49 18.91
C ARG A 1028 9.59 23.62 19.93
N ILE A 1029 9.25 24.83 19.48
CA ILE A 1029 9.10 26.01 20.34
C ILE A 1029 7.65 26.49 20.23
N ARG A 1030 6.96 26.56 21.38
CA ARG A 1030 5.68 27.26 21.50
C ARG A 1030 5.95 28.67 22.05
N LEU A 1031 5.92 29.65 21.16
CA LEU A 1031 6.13 31.06 21.48
C LEU A 1031 4.77 31.72 21.79
N ILE A 1032 4.62 32.24 23.01
CA ILE A 1032 3.43 32.96 23.49
C ILE A 1032 3.75 34.45 23.46
N GLY A 1033 3.01 35.18 22.61
CA GLY A 1033 3.33 36.57 22.28
C GLY A 1033 4.69 36.74 21.60
N GLY A 1034 5.31 37.91 21.75
CA GLY A 1034 6.64 38.18 21.18
C GLY A 1034 6.67 38.29 19.66
N ASP A 1035 7.87 38.40 19.10
CA ASP A 1035 8.10 38.55 17.66
C ASP A 1035 8.64 37.23 17.04
N PRO A 1036 7.83 36.53 16.21
CA PRO A 1036 8.26 35.32 15.51
C PRO A 1036 9.44 35.57 14.57
N ALA A 1037 9.56 36.76 13.98
CA ALA A 1037 10.67 37.10 13.08
C ALA A 1037 11.98 37.24 13.85
N ALA A 1038 11.96 37.88 15.03
CA ALA A 1038 13.12 37.94 15.92
C ALA A 1038 13.57 36.55 16.39
N LEU A 1039 12.63 35.65 16.69
CA LEU A 1039 12.94 34.25 17.01
C LEU A 1039 13.56 33.53 15.82
N ALA A 1040 12.96 33.65 14.64
CA ALA A 1040 13.48 33.05 13.42
C ALA A 1040 14.91 33.54 13.09
N ALA A 1041 15.19 34.83 13.29
CA ALA A 1041 16.53 35.39 13.17
C ALA A 1041 17.49 34.86 14.23
N ALA A 1042 17.05 34.69 15.48
CA ALA A 1042 17.86 34.08 16.54
C ALA A 1042 18.19 32.61 16.28
N LEU A 1043 17.28 31.87 15.64
CA LEU A 1043 17.50 30.51 15.15
C LEU A 1043 18.41 30.44 13.93
N GLY A 1044 18.74 31.58 13.31
CA GLY A 1044 19.49 31.65 12.05
C GLY A 1044 18.75 30.97 10.89
N GLY A 1045 17.42 30.91 10.95
CA GLY A 1045 16.59 30.23 9.95
C GLY A 1045 16.76 28.70 9.93
N THR A 1046 17.23 28.05 11.00
CA THR A 1046 17.36 26.59 10.96
C THR A 1046 16.01 25.89 10.74
N PRO A 1047 15.90 24.93 9.80
CA PRO A 1047 14.70 24.10 9.64
C PRO A 1047 14.50 23.07 10.76
N ASP A 1048 15.51 22.81 11.61
CA ASP A 1048 15.48 21.79 12.67
C ASP A 1048 14.48 22.07 13.80
N VAL A 1049 13.96 23.30 13.87
CA VAL A 1049 13.09 23.77 14.95
C VAL A 1049 11.77 24.25 14.38
N ALA A 1050 10.68 23.57 14.74
CA ALA A 1050 9.33 24.03 14.41
C ALA A 1050 8.89 25.11 15.41
N VAL A 1051 8.51 26.28 14.89
CA VAL A 1051 8.05 27.41 15.68
C VAL A 1051 6.53 27.50 15.59
N HIS A 1052 5.86 27.35 16.73
CA HIS A 1052 4.43 27.56 16.92
C HIS A 1052 4.22 28.91 17.59
N SER A 1053 3.92 29.94 16.80
CA SER A 1053 3.77 31.31 17.29
C SER A 1053 2.37 31.90 17.08
N GLY A 1054 1.39 31.07 16.72
CA GLY A 1054 0.00 31.51 16.62
C GLY A 1054 -0.55 32.00 17.97
N PRO A 1055 -1.61 32.82 17.96
CA PRO A 1055 -2.31 33.19 19.20
C PRO A 1055 -2.68 31.97 20.04
N VAL A 1056 -2.73 32.12 21.36
CA VAL A 1056 -3.16 31.03 22.25
C VAL A 1056 -4.67 30.82 22.07
N THR A 1057 -5.07 29.59 21.77
CA THR A 1057 -6.47 29.26 21.47
C THR A 1057 -7.16 28.52 22.62
N PRO A 1058 -8.45 28.75 22.88
CA PRO A 1058 -9.21 27.89 23.80
C PRO A 1058 -9.55 26.52 23.20
N SER A 1059 -9.31 26.31 21.90
CA SER A 1059 -9.57 25.06 21.21
C SER A 1059 -8.53 23.99 21.53
N GLY A 1060 -8.96 22.91 22.19
CA GLY A 1060 -8.12 21.72 22.38
C GLY A 1060 -7.76 21.04 21.07
N ARG A 1061 -8.59 21.16 20.03
CA ARG A 1061 -8.28 20.61 18.69
C ARG A 1061 -7.05 21.26 18.07
N ILE A 1062 -6.71 22.48 18.43
CA ILE A 1062 -5.57 23.21 17.84
C ILE A 1062 -4.38 23.25 18.80
N GLU A 1063 -4.59 23.66 20.05
CA GLU A 1063 -3.48 23.91 20.97
C GLU A 1063 -2.73 22.61 21.33
N VAL A 1064 -3.45 21.51 21.56
CA VAL A 1064 -2.88 20.20 21.92
C VAL A 1064 -1.99 19.64 20.82
N LEU A 1065 -2.31 19.87 19.54
CA LEU A 1065 -1.57 19.32 18.40
C LEU A 1065 -0.10 19.78 18.37
N THR A 1066 0.19 20.96 18.94
CA THR A 1066 1.57 21.47 19.13
C THR A 1066 2.48 20.47 19.86
N PHE A 1067 1.89 19.67 20.75
CA PHE A 1067 2.58 18.76 21.67
C PHE A 1067 2.59 17.31 21.18
N LEU A 1068 2.13 17.05 19.96
CA LEU A 1068 1.98 15.71 19.42
C LEU A 1068 2.65 15.54 18.05
N HIS A 1069 3.21 14.36 17.81
CA HIS A 1069 3.61 13.83 16.51
C HIS A 1069 2.55 12.86 16.01
N GLU A 1070 2.24 12.92 14.73
CA GLU A 1070 1.40 11.91 14.09
C GLU A 1070 2.23 10.70 13.70
N GLN A 1071 1.62 9.51 13.77
CA GLN A 1071 2.23 8.27 13.33
C GLN A 1071 1.20 7.38 12.65
N ALA A 1072 1.55 6.86 11.47
CA ALA A 1072 0.77 5.86 10.75
C ALA A 1072 1.45 4.50 10.91
N ILE A 1073 0.66 3.46 11.17
CA ILE A 1073 1.13 2.09 11.34
C ILE A 1073 0.29 1.20 10.43
N SER A 1074 0.94 0.46 9.54
CA SER A 1074 0.27 -0.49 8.67
C SER A 1074 0.78 -1.90 8.91
N ILE A 1075 -0.13 -2.79 9.29
CA ILE A 1075 0.18 -4.18 9.67
C ILE A 1075 -0.61 -5.10 8.76
N THR A 1076 0.09 -6.00 8.06
CA THR A 1076 -0.55 -7.12 7.35
C THR A 1076 -1.32 -7.96 8.36
N ASN A 1077 -2.65 -8.04 8.23
CA ASN A 1077 -3.54 -8.71 9.19
C ASN A 1077 -3.98 -10.09 8.69
N HIS A 1078 -3.12 -10.75 7.91
CA HIS A 1078 -3.35 -12.09 7.42
C HIS A 1078 -2.05 -12.90 7.29
N ARG A 1079 -2.16 -14.23 7.27
CA ARG A 1079 -1.12 -15.15 6.84
C ARG A 1079 -1.63 -15.92 5.62
N PHE A 1080 -1.09 -15.60 4.44
CA PHE A 1080 -1.56 -16.16 3.16
C PHE A 1080 -3.09 -16.02 2.94
N GLY A 1081 -3.65 -14.87 3.31
CA GLY A 1081 -5.07 -14.54 3.17
C GLY A 1081 -5.95 -14.91 4.36
N ASN A 1082 -5.49 -15.82 5.23
CA ASN A 1082 -6.24 -16.18 6.45
C ASN A 1082 -5.97 -15.15 7.55
N PRO A 1083 -6.98 -14.69 8.31
CA PRO A 1083 -6.79 -13.71 9.39
C PRO A 1083 -5.71 -14.15 10.40
N THR A 1084 -4.97 -13.18 10.95
CA THR A 1084 -3.94 -13.42 11.98
C THR A 1084 -4.26 -12.70 13.28
N HIS A 1085 -3.75 -13.23 14.39
CA HIS A 1085 -3.85 -12.64 15.73
C HIS A 1085 -2.58 -11.91 16.18
N LEU A 1086 -1.59 -11.75 15.28
CA LEU A 1086 -0.25 -11.21 15.58
C LEU A 1086 -0.28 -9.89 16.39
N SER A 1087 -1.22 -9.00 16.07
CA SER A 1087 -1.30 -7.66 16.68
C SER A 1087 -2.40 -7.51 17.73
N ASP A 1088 -3.16 -8.55 18.05
CA ASP A 1088 -4.34 -8.44 18.92
C ASP A 1088 -4.02 -8.06 20.36
N GLU A 1089 -2.89 -8.53 20.87
CA GLU A 1089 -2.44 -8.26 22.25
C GLU A 1089 -1.53 -7.01 22.34
N VAL A 1090 -1.12 -6.45 21.20
CA VAL A 1090 -0.16 -5.33 21.10
C VAL A 1090 -0.84 -3.97 20.97
N LEU A 1091 -1.99 -3.93 20.29
CA LEU A 1091 -2.73 -2.71 19.93
C LEU A 1091 -3.84 -2.39 20.92
#